data_AF-A0A6B0X7N2-F1
#
_entry.id   AF-A0A6B0X7N2-F1
#
_cell.length_a   1.000
_cell.length_b   1.000
_cell.length_c   1.000
_cell.angle_alpha   90.00
_cell.angle_beta   90.00
_cell.angle_gamma   90.00
#
_symmetry.space_group_name_H-M   'P 1'
#
loop_
_entity.id
_entity.type
_entity.pdbx_description
1 polymer ?
#
loop_
_entity_poly.entity_id
_entity_poly.type
_entity_poly.pdbx_seq_one_letter_code
_entity_poly.pdbx_strand_id
1 'polypeptide(L)'
;MLHSITAKLAERLLLWDRWLRRWMELDQLTRDQRKILVFFHGYSLAHTIRPLVLARALRERGYPVECAGRGPHIEQIAGEGFPVHDVETLPQERMDEYVARGEYGYYDLEWIDRCVQSERNLIQAIKPALVIQDMKPTLSIAAQLEGIDEAIISQAYSQPGYPFPIRLMESFSTELGPFGAYLKRKAHEVKPPKKLYLLADIPEFHPPPEQAAPGYHYVGPLLDNPKEKGTISLLDQDWDLSWPLVYVTCGSSGQPPDYLEELIEAVAHEPIRLLVTTAGRWDGTSRYSNVRVTDFLPGEWVLQQARALVGIVGIDAIYQALRCGVPIIGAPEDLDQEYHLNRVEQLGLGIKLDRKAFRADEILMALYRVLGDDSQFASSCRAFAKATSQWHGGQVAADLIDGFFLAQEKPHQLDSRYAMEKREFVRYLVASTPLSTEDIEAILHEGTGRGLPHHKVHGALYYDRIDSWNWLYDHGPRFFEADYRALEQKRNRFFIRDEKGIRGRKKWQRYRVTYQLRIDPAPLQPGQHTQIFLPYPIEGGGQRDIQYITCKPADMEAMLVPAMGFFYNYERTKGSAESESWELSYVCELTVEEFPSANGFQPVPLNPIERKRYLSLDPALANCPEVEVFRQELGPRKGRSDECRARTLYEALMHTKRFKKTKDPSQSIGYSTQAILGDTGGHCITLSRAFMALCRLDGIPVREIAGALIGYPNGDDSFALDTYREPIFGHTWLEVYLAEKGWVPVEFHGIVIGQTALTDHNVADPALRRLIEKNTNPYWTYYFGHLDTQRIRCSNSVKNIPQCLVERPDAQANDPNRWDFQTELPYECHLQIEILDEG
;
A
#
# COMPACT_ATOMS: atom_id res chain seq x y z
N MET A 1 13.71 29.40 39.75
CA MET A 1 14.61 29.83 38.65
C MET A 1 15.63 28.74 38.28
N LEU A 2 16.44 28.21 39.22
CA LEU A 2 17.38 27.09 38.96
C LEU A 2 16.74 25.82 38.37
N HIS A 3 15.56 25.41 38.85
CA HIS A 3 14.83 24.23 38.31
C HIS A 3 14.34 24.39 36.86
N SER A 4 14.05 25.61 36.41
CA SER A 4 13.66 25.90 35.02
C SER A 4 14.87 25.89 34.08
N ILE A 5 16.04 26.28 34.60
CA ILE A 5 17.31 26.29 33.87
C ILE A 5 17.82 24.85 33.69
N THR A 6 17.74 24.00 34.73
CA THR A 6 18.14 22.58 34.65
C THR A 6 17.23 21.75 33.75
N ALA A 7 15.91 22.00 33.75
CA ALA A 7 14.98 21.34 32.82
C ALA A 7 15.26 21.69 31.35
N LYS A 8 15.50 22.98 31.04
CA LYS A 8 15.88 23.43 29.69
C LYS A 8 17.25 22.92 29.24
N LEU A 9 18.19 22.76 30.17
CA LEU A 9 19.51 22.16 29.89
C LEU A 9 19.40 20.65 29.62
N ALA A 10 18.61 19.92 30.41
CA ALA A 10 18.37 18.50 30.19
C ALA A 10 17.63 18.23 28.87
N GLU A 11 16.64 19.05 28.53
CA GLU A 11 15.93 18.99 27.25
C GLU A 11 16.86 19.30 26.06
N ARG A 12 17.73 20.31 26.19
CA ARG A 12 18.77 20.60 25.20
C ARG A 12 19.79 19.48 25.06
N LEU A 13 20.22 18.84 26.15
CA LEU A 13 21.14 17.70 26.13
C LEU A 13 20.50 16.46 25.49
N LEU A 14 19.21 16.20 25.73
CA LEU A 14 18.45 15.13 25.07
C LEU A 14 18.19 15.40 23.58
N LEU A 15 18.00 16.65 23.20
CA LEU A 15 17.94 17.06 21.80
C LEU A 15 19.31 16.93 21.12
N TRP A 16 20.39 17.28 21.82
CA TRP A 16 21.76 17.10 21.36
C TRP A 16 22.15 15.63 21.22
N ASP A 17 21.80 14.75 22.16
CA ASP A 17 22.05 13.31 22.07
C ASP A 17 21.24 12.67 20.92
N ARG A 18 19.96 13.05 20.77
CA ARG A 18 19.15 12.61 19.60
C ARG A 18 19.71 13.12 18.29
N TRP A 19 20.19 14.37 18.25
CA TRP A 19 20.80 14.96 17.08
C TRP A 19 22.14 14.27 16.74
N LEU A 20 23.00 14.02 17.72
CA LEU A 20 24.28 13.30 17.56
C LEU A 20 24.06 11.87 17.08
N ARG A 21 23.12 11.11 17.66
CA ARG A 21 22.80 9.75 17.21
C ARG A 21 22.24 9.73 15.80
N ARG A 22 21.30 10.63 15.49
CA ARG A 22 20.76 10.77 14.13
C ARG A 22 21.85 11.18 13.15
N TRP A 23 22.77 12.06 13.54
CA TRP A 23 23.90 12.48 12.72
C TRP A 23 24.87 11.32 12.45
N MET A 24 25.19 10.52 13.47
CA MET A 24 26.02 9.31 13.31
C MET A 24 25.33 8.24 12.44
N GLU A 25 24.00 8.06 12.56
CA GLU A 25 23.23 7.18 11.65
C GLU A 25 23.25 7.71 10.21
N LEU A 26 23.05 9.02 10.03
CA LEU A 26 23.09 9.68 8.71
C LEU A 26 24.47 9.67 8.07
N ASP A 27 25.56 9.62 8.84
CA ASP A 27 26.94 9.52 8.33
C ASP A 27 27.27 8.10 7.85
N GLN A 28 26.53 7.08 8.31
CA GLN A 28 26.68 5.68 7.87
C GLN A 28 25.93 5.36 6.57
N LEU A 29 25.00 6.22 6.14
CA LEU A 29 24.29 6.05 4.86
C LEU A 29 25.28 6.12 3.69
N THR A 30 25.45 5.00 2.98
CA THR A 30 26.17 4.94 1.70
C THR A 30 25.36 5.59 0.57
N ARG A 31 25.25 6.92 0.60
CA ARG A 31 24.43 7.70 -0.37
C ARG A 31 24.93 7.54 -1.80
N ASP A 32 26.25 7.46 -1.98
CA ASP A 32 26.94 7.25 -3.25
C ASP A 32 26.59 5.91 -3.93
N GLN A 33 26.11 4.93 -3.16
CA GLN A 33 25.65 3.62 -3.67
C GLN A 33 24.14 3.59 -3.96
N ARG A 34 23.40 4.65 -3.62
CA ARG A 34 21.95 4.73 -3.76
C ARG A 34 21.58 5.65 -4.90
N LYS A 35 21.57 5.11 -6.11
CA LYS A 35 21.18 5.88 -7.29
C LYS A 35 19.69 6.25 -7.22
N ILE A 36 19.36 7.51 -7.47
CA ILE A 36 17.98 8.01 -7.50
C ILE A 36 17.65 8.42 -8.94
N LEU A 37 16.50 7.97 -9.43
CA LEU A 37 16.00 8.32 -10.75
C LEU A 37 14.79 9.26 -10.63
N VAL A 38 14.95 10.50 -11.08
CA VAL A 38 13.95 11.57 -10.96
C VAL A 38 13.23 11.75 -12.28
N PHE A 39 11.94 11.43 -12.30
CA PHE A 39 11.07 11.60 -13.46
C PHE A 39 10.38 12.96 -13.46
N PHE A 40 10.24 13.54 -14.65
CA PHE A 40 9.61 14.85 -14.85
C PHE A 40 8.77 14.88 -16.12
N HIS A 41 7.81 15.81 -16.20
CA HIS A 41 7.00 16.06 -17.40
C HIS A 41 7.50 17.31 -18.12
N GLY A 42 8.35 17.11 -19.14
CA GLY A 42 9.10 18.17 -19.81
C GLY A 42 8.29 19.13 -20.70
N TYR A 43 6.98 18.94 -20.83
CA TYR A 43 6.10 19.89 -21.53
C TYR A 43 5.47 20.95 -20.63
N SER A 44 5.60 20.81 -19.31
CA SER A 44 5.20 21.83 -18.36
C SER A 44 6.38 22.27 -17.52
N LEU A 45 6.62 23.58 -17.47
CA LEU A 45 7.74 24.14 -16.72
C LEU A 45 7.63 23.83 -15.22
N ALA A 46 6.43 23.92 -14.63
CA ALA A 46 6.19 23.59 -13.22
C ALA A 46 6.61 22.14 -12.89
N HIS A 47 6.17 21.18 -13.70
CA HIS A 47 6.48 19.76 -13.56
C HIS A 47 7.88 19.37 -14.04
N THR A 48 8.68 20.35 -14.45
CA THR A 48 10.12 20.20 -14.73
C THR A 48 10.96 20.80 -13.60
N ILE A 49 10.58 21.98 -13.11
CA ILE A 49 11.33 22.73 -12.09
C ILE A 49 11.22 22.09 -10.71
N ARG A 50 10.04 21.63 -10.27
CA ARG A 50 9.91 20.99 -8.95
C ARG A 50 10.80 19.73 -8.82
N PRO A 51 10.83 18.81 -9.80
CA PRO A 51 11.79 17.71 -9.82
C PRO A 51 13.26 18.19 -9.85
N LEU A 52 13.58 19.24 -10.61
CA LEU A 52 14.93 19.79 -10.69
C LEU A 52 15.43 20.33 -9.34
N VAL A 53 14.59 21.08 -8.62
CA VAL A 53 14.90 21.60 -7.28
C VAL A 53 15.23 20.45 -6.32
N LEU A 54 14.46 19.37 -6.36
CA LEU A 54 14.72 18.19 -5.57
C LEU A 54 15.98 17.45 -6.02
N ALA A 55 16.22 17.31 -7.32
CA ALA A 55 17.41 16.68 -7.88
C ALA A 55 18.69 17.42 -7.45
N ARG A 56 18.68 18.76 -7.41
CA ARG A 56 19.79 19.57 -6.90
C ARG A 56 20.06 19.26 -5.43
N ALA A 57 19.03 19.30 -4.58
CA ALA A 57 19.18 19.01 -3.15
C ALA A 57 19.74 17.59 -2.89
N LEU A 58 19.27 16.58 -3.64
CA LEU A 58 19.76 15.21 -3.53
C LEU A 58 21.21 15.05 -4.01
N ARG A 59 21.58 15.71 -5.12
CA ARG A 59 22.96 15.73 -5.62
C ARG A 59 23.92 16.41 -4.62
N GLU A 60 23.52 17.53 -4.04
CA GLU A 60 24.26 18.22 -2.97
C GLU A 60 24.42 17.34 -1.73
N ARG A 61 23.43 16.48 -1.45
CA ARG A 61 23.46 15.50 -0.35
C ARG A 61 24.40 14.32 -0.62
N GLY A 62 24.85 14.12 -1.86
CA GLY A 62 25.78 13.07 -2.26
C GLY A 62 25.14 11.85 -2.93
N TYR A 63 23.86 11.90 -3.30
CA TYR A 63 23.24 10.84 -4.10
C TYR A 63 23.65 10.94 -5.57
N PRO A 64 23.92 9.81 -6.26
CA PRO A 64 23.94 9.76 -7.72
C PRO A 64 22.52 9.98 -8.25
N VAL A 65 22.29 11.12 -8.90
CA VAL A 65 20.98 11.48 -9.44
C VAL A 65 21.01 11.47 -10.97
N GLU A 66 20.07 10.75 -11.56
CA GLU A 66 19.78 10.77 -12.98
C GLU A 66 18.32 11.20 -13.18
N CYS A 67 18.01 11.84 -14.31
CA CYS A 67 16.68 12.37 -14.60
C CYS A 67 16.08 11.69 -15.83
N ALA A 68 14.74 11.60 -15.89
CA ALA A 68 14.04 10.98 -17.00
C ALA A 68 12.78 11.76 -17.38
N GLY A 69 12.68 12.19 -18.64
CA GLY A 69 11.52 12.94 -19.10
C GLY A 69 11.68 13.40 -20.55
N ARG A 70 10.55 13.79 -21.16
CA ARG A 70 10.46 14.26 -22.54
C ARG A 70 9.73 15.60 -22.61
N GLY A 71 10.22 16.50 -23.48
CA GLY A 71 9.56 17.77 -23.82
C GLY A 71 10.53 18.95 -23.98
N PRO A 72 10.02 20.14 -24.34
CA PRO A 72 10.83 21.33 -24.63
C PRO A 72 11.66 21.82 -23.44
N HIS A 73 11.29 21.51 -22.20
CA HIS A 73 11.99 22.00 -21.01
C HIS A 73 13.12 21.08 -20.51
N ILE A 74 13.48 20.01 -21.25
CA ILE A 74 14.62 19.13 -20.90
C ILE A 74 15.91 19.95 -20.66
N GLU A 75 16.12 21.02 -21.44
CA GLU A 75 17.33 21.85 -21.35
C GLU A 75 17.52 22.49 -19.97
N GLN A 76 16.44 22.71 -19.20
CA GLN A 76 16.54 23.23 -17.83
C GLN A 76 17.27 22.24 -16.90
N ILE A 77 17.04 20.94 -17.09
CA ILE A 77 17.68 19.89 -16.29
C ILE A 77 19.06 19.55 -16.86
N ALA A 78 19.15 19.35 -18.19
CA ALA A 78 20.40 18.99 -18.85
C ALA A 78 21.47 20.11 -18.72
N GLY A 79 21.05 21.37 -18.75
CA GLY A 79 21.92 22.54 -18.59
C GLY A 79 22.64 22.61 -17.24
N GLU A 80 22.16 21.87 -16.24
CA GLU A 80 22.80 21.71 -14.93
C GLU A 80 23.70 20.48 -14.80
N GLY A 81 23.94 19.77 -15.90
CA GLY A 81 24.83 18.64 -15.96
C GLY A 81 24.25 17.34 -15.36
N PHE A 82 22.94 17.25 -15.18
CA PHE A 82 22.30 15.98 -14.86
C PHE A 82 22.23 15.08 -16.11
N PRO A 83 22.53 13.77 -16.01
CA PRO A 83 22.17 12.82 -17.05
C PRO A 83 20.65 12.80 -17.25
N VAL A 84 20.19 12.98 -18.48
CA VAL A 84 18.75 12.96 -18.81
C VAL A 84 18.45 11.85 -19.80
N HIS A 85 17.53 10.98 -19.42
CA HIS A 85 17.03 9.88 -20.24
C HIS A 85 15.69 10.24 -20.86
N ASP A 86 15.53 9.89 -22.13
CA ASP A 86 14.24 10.00 -22.80
C ASP A 86 13.33 8.85 -22.37
N VAL A 87 12.11 9.19 -21.97
CA VAL A 87 11.05 8.23 -21.64
C VAL A 87 9.75 8.68 -22.26
N GLU A 88 8.95 7.70 -22.68
CA GLU A 88 7.63 8.00 -23.23
C GLU A 88 6.77 8.74 -22.19
N THR A 89 6.13 9.80 -22.65
CA THR A 89 5.23 10.64 -21.87
C THR A 89 4.16 11.17 -22.82
N LEU A 90 2.96 11.37 -22.31
CA LEU A 90 1.86 11.87 -23.11
C LEU A 90 2.16 13.32 -23.58
N PRO A 91 2.07 13.62 -24.90
CA PRO A 91 2.30 14.97 -25.40
C PRO A 91 1.26 15.97 -24.89
N GLN A 92 1.68 17.22 -24.67
CA GLN A 92 0.80 18.28 -24.15
C GLN A 92 -0.37 18.59 -25.09
N GLU A 93 -0.12 18.63 -26.40
CA GLU A 93 -1.17 18.91 -27.41
C GLU A 93 -2.37 17.97 -27.30
N ARG A 94 -2.14 16.69 -26.96
CA ARG A 94 -3.21 15.72 -26.74
C ARG A 94 -3.96 15.99 -25.43
N MET A 95 -3.26 16.35 -24.35
CA MET A 95 -3.92 16.73 -23.11
C MET A 95 -4.81 17.97 -23.33
N ASP A 96 -4.28 18.96 -24.04
CA ASP A 96 -4.99 20.21 -24.34
C ASP A 96 -6.24 19.96 -25.19
N GLU A 97 -6.18 19.08 -26.21
CA GLU A 97 -7.33 18.71 -27.03
C GLU A 97 -8.47 18.09 -26.21
N TYR A 98 -8.13 17.20 -25.27
CA TYR A 98 -9.08 16.53 -24.39
C TYR A 98 -9.68 17.50 -23.37
N VAL A 99 -8.83 18.29 -22.71
CA VAL A 99 -9.27 19.30 -21.73
C VAL A 99 -10.18 20.34 -22.39
N ALA A 100 -9.89 20.78 -23.62
CA ALA A 100 -10.74 21.71 -24.37
C ALA A 100 -12.15 21.17 -24.65
N ARG A 101 -12.33 19.84 -24.68
CA ARG A 101 -13.64 19.17 -24.82
C ARG A 101 -14.30 18.85 -23.47
N GLY A 102 -13.65 19.16 -22.35
CA GLY A 102 -14.07 18.73 -21.02
C GLY A 102 -13.92 17.22 -20.81
N GLU A 103 -13.11 16.55 -21.63
CA GLU A 103 -12.80 15.12 -21.53
C GLU A 103 -11.49 14.94 -20.78
N TYR A 104 -11.49 14.10 -19.74
CA TYR A 104 -10.31 13.86 -18.91
C TYR A 104 -9.78 12.42 -19.04
N GLY A 105 -10.16 11.74 -20.12
CA GLY A 105 -9.76 10.37 -20.47
C GLY A 105 -8.62 10.31 -21.47
N TYR A 106 -7.63 11.20 -21.37
CA TYR A 106 -6.54 11.30 -22.36
C TYR A 106 -5.52 10.15 -22.32
N TYR A 107 -5.55 9.34 -21.26
CA TYR A 107 -4.86 8.04 -21.18
C TYR A 107 -5.80 6.89 -21.53
N ASP A 108 -5.54 6.22 -22.65
CA ASP A 108 -6.09 4.91 -22.95
C ASP A 108 -5.11 3.80 -22.54
N LEU A 109 -5.55 2.55 -22.61
CA LEU A 109 -4.73 1.39 -22.21
C LEU A 109 -3.47 1.22 -23.07
N GLU A 110 -3.48 1.67 -24.32
CA GLU A 110 -2.33 1.58 -25.22
C GLU A 110 -1.26 2.60 -24.84
N TRP A 111 -1.67 3.84 -24.56
CA TRP A 111 -0.76 4.88 -24.06
C TRP A 111 -0.19 4.54 -22.68
N ILE A 112 -1.01 4.00 -21.78
CA ILE A 112 -0.53 3.52 -20.49
C ILE A 112 0.54 2.44 -20.69
N ASP A 113 0.28 1.44 -21.54
CA ASP A 113 1.23 0.35 -21.80
C ASP A 113 2.57 0.87 -22.33
N ARG A 114 2.55 1.80 -23.30
CA ARG A 114 3.76 2.40 -23.87
C ARG A 114 4.59 3.16 -22.83
N CYS A 115 3.95 4.02 -22.04
CA CYS A 115 4.62 4.77 -20.99
C CYS A 115 5.21 3.82 -19.94
N VAL A 116 4.41 2.87 -19.45
CA VAL A 116 4.84 1.87 -18.46
C VAL A 116 6.02 1.05 -18.99
N GLN A 117 5.97 0.57 -20.23
CA GLN A 117 7.07 -0.22 -20.80
C GLN A 117 8.35 0.61 -20.94
N SER A 118 8.25 1.87 -21.36
CA SER A 118 9.39 2.78 -21.45
C SER A 118 10.03 3.03 -20.07
N GLU A 119 9.21 3.25 -19.05
CA GLU A 119 9.65 3.49 -17.67
C GLU A 119 10.29 2.23 -17.07
N ARG A 120 9.65 1.06 -17.23
CA ARG A 120 10.18 -0.24 -16.76
C ARG A 120 11.55 -0.54 -17.37
N ASN A 121 11.71 -0.36 -18.68
CA ASN A 121 12.98 -0.58 -19.37
C ASN A 121 14.10 0.26 -18.76
N LEU A 122 13.81 1.54 -18.47
CA LEU A 122 14.80 2.43 -17.85
C LEU A 122 15.10 2.04 -16.40
N ILE A 123 14.07 1.73 -15.61
CA ILE A 123 14.24 1.25 -14.22
C ILE A 123 15.11 -0.01 -14.18
N GLN A 124 14.88 -0.96 -15.07
CA GLN A 124 15.65 -2.21 -15.16
C GLN A 124 17.11 -1.98 -15.59
N ALA A 125 17.35 -1.01 -16.48
CA ALA A 125 18.68 -0.66 -16.94
C ALA A 125 19.49 0.07 -15.86
N ILE A 126 18.86 1.04 -15.19
CA ILE A 126 19.51 1.92 -14.22
C ILE A 126 19.61 1.27 -12.83
N LYS A 127 18.64 0.44 -12.47
CA LYS A 127 18.45 -0.17 -11.15
C LYS A 127 18.54 0.85 -10.01
N PRO A 128 17.66 1.87 -9.99
CA PRO A 128 17.68 2.87 -8.93
C PRO A 128 17.29 2.25 -7.57
N ALA A 129 17.71 2.90 -6.49
CA ALA A 129 17.25 2.60 -5.13
C ALA A 129 15.90 3.25 -4.81
N LEU A 130 15.55 4.33 -5.53
CA LEU A 130 14.31 5.08 -5.39
C LEU A 130 14.00 5.77 -6.72
N VAL A 131 12.73 5.76 -7.12
CA VAL A 131 12.23 6.64 -8.19
C VAL A 131 11.44 7.81 -7.59
N ILE A 132 11.52 8.97 -8.24
CA ILE A 132 10.76 10.16 -7.84
C ILE A 132 9.93 10.64 -9.03
N GLN A 133 8.69 11.08 -8.82
CA GLN A 133 7.89 11.68 -9.90
C GLN A 133 7.11 12.93 -9.50
N ASP A 134 6.81 13.72 -10.52
CA ASP A 134 5.82 14.79 -10.55
C ASP A 134 5.00 14.62 -11.84
N MET A 135 3.66 14.56 -11.73
CA MET A 135 2.73 14.42 -12.87
C MET A 135 3.01 13.26 -13.84
N LYS A 136 3.47 12.12 -13.33
CA LYS A 136 3.72 10.92 -14.14
C LYS A 136 2.99 9.69 -13.55
N PRO A 137 1.64 9.64 -13.63
CA PRO A 137 0.84 8.59 -12.99
C PRO A 137 1.15 7.17 -13.48
N THR A 138 1.69 7.02 -14.70
CA THR A 138 2.17 5.73 -15.23
C THR A 138 3.37 5.19 -14.45
N LEU A 139 4.21 6.06 -13.88
CA LEU A 139 5.36 5.63 -13.10
C LEU A 139 4.95 4.86 -11.85
N SER A 140 3.86 5.24 -11.18
CA SER A 140 3.37 4.49 -10.02
C SER A 140 2.96 3.06 -10.39
N ILE A 141 2.55 2.82 -11.64
CA ILE A 141 2.31 1.46 -12.15
C ILE A 141 3.66 0.77 -12.42
N ALA A 142 4.57 1.42 -13.16
CA ALA A 142 5.87 0.85 -13.46
C ALA A 142 6.66 0.48 -12.18
N ALA A 143 6.62 1.35 -11.16
CA ALA A 143 7.26 1.13 -9.87
C ALA A 143 6.69 -0.10 -9.15
N GLN A 144 5.36 -0.26 -9.17
CA GLN A 144 4.68 -1.45 -8.67
C GLN A 144 5.03 -2.71 -9.44
N LEU A 145 5.22 -2.65 -10.76
CA LEU A 145 5.57 -3.83 -11.55
C LEU A 145 7.05 -4.23 -11.36
N GLU A 146 7.92 -3.27 -11.07
CA GLU A 146 9.35 -3.54 -10.80
C GLU A 146 9.65 -3.80 -9.31
N GLY A 147 8.74 -3.44 -8.41
CA GLY A 147 8.95 -3.54 -6.96
C GLY A 147 9.96 -2.54 -6.44
N ILE A 148 10.00 -1.35 -7.05
CA ILE A 148 10.90 -0.26 -6.67
C ILE A 148 10.14 0.81 -5.89
N ASP A 149 10.74 1.28 -4.80
CA ASP A 149 10.16 2.31 -3.96
C ASP A 149 10.02 3.66 -4.68
N GLU A 150 9.02 4.44 -4.30
CA GLU A 150 8.59 5.64 -5.02
C GLU A 150 8.40 6.83 -4.07
N ALA A 151 8.91 8.00 -4.46
CA ALA A 151 8.52 9.29 -3.88
C ALA A 151 7.70 10.11 -4.89
N ILE A 152 6.60 10.71 -4.43
CA ILE A 152 5.62 11.38 -5.28
C ILE A 152 5.51 12.83 -4.84
N ILE A 153 5.86 13.77 -5.72
CA ILE A 153 5.57 15.18 -5.55
C ILE A 153 4.08 15.39 -5.81
N SER A 154 3.35 15.86 -4.80
CA SER A 154 1.90 16.06 -4.87
C SER A 154 1.48 17.33 -4.14
N GLN A 155 0.19 17.69 -4.23
CA GLN A 155 -0.40 18.82 -3.51
C GLN A 155 -1.09 18.36 -2.23
N ALA A 156 -1.15 19.23 -1.22
CA ALA A 156 -1.71 18.86 0.08
C ALA A 156 -3.18 18.45 0.01
N TYR A 157 -3.95 19.01 -0.93
CA TYR A 157 -5.37 18.65 -1.10
C TYR A 157 -5.58 17.20 -1.60
N SER A 158 -4.53 16.50 -2.04
CA SER A 158 -4.61 15.12 -2.51
C SER A 158 -4.49 14.08 -1.39
N GLN A 159 -4.26 14.51 -0.15
CA GLN A 159 -4.08 13.59 0.97
C GLN A 159 -5.43 13.01 1.45
N PRO A 160 -5.47 11.74 1.91
CA PRO A 160 -6.67 11.15 2.49
C PRO A 160 -7.19 11.96 3.68
N GLY A 161 -8.51 12.11 3.77
CA GLY A 161 -9.16 12.83 4.88
C GLY A 161 -9.01 14.35 4.84
N TYR A 162 -8.41 14.92 3.80
CA TYR A 162 -8.31 16.38 3.65
C TYR A 162 -9.71 17.03 3.62
N PRO A 163 -9.94 18.14 4.34
CA PRO A 163 -11.28 18.70 4.51
C PRO A 163 -11.89 19.29 3.23
N PHE A 164 -11.06 19.69 2.26
CA PHE A 164 -11.51 20.35 1.03
C PHE A 164 -10.83 19.74 -0.22
N PRO A 165 -11.06 18.44 -0.52
CA PRO A 165 -10.36 17.77 -1.59
C PRO A 165 -10.88 18.25 -2.95
N ILE A 166 -9.98 18.40 -3.92
CA ILE A 166 -10.39 18.53 -5.32
C ILE A 166 -10.85 17.15 -5.78
N ARG A 167 -12.17 16.98 -6.00
CA ARG A 167 -12.71 15.76 -6.62
C ARG A 167 -12.38 15.76 -8.11
N LEU A 168 -11.18 15.29 -8.46
CA LEU A 168 -10.85 14.95 -9.84
C LEU A 168 -11.77 13.81 -10.32
N MET A 169 -12.10 13.79 -11.61
CA MET A 169 -12.86 12.70 -12.22
C MET A 169 -12.17 11.34 -12.00
N GLU A 170 -12.95 10.24 -11.94
CA GLU A 170 -12.45 8.86 -11.70
C GLU A 170 -11.30 8.44 -12.65
N SER A 171 -11.15 9.08 -13.80
CA SER A 171 -10.09 8.84 -14.79
C SER A 171 -8.67 9.17 -14.33
N PHE A 172 -8.51 9.96 -13.26
CA PHE A 172 -7.21 10.34 -12.69
C PHE A 172 -6.71 9.43 -11.56
N SER A 173 -7.57 8.56 -11.04
CA SER A 173 -7.16 7.63 -9.98
C SER A 173 -6.25 6.55 -10.54
N THR A 174 -5.13 6.28 -9.87
CA THR A 174 -4.29 5.11 -10.19
C THR A 174 -4.97 3.79 -9.83
N GLU A 175 -6.04 3.83 -9.03
CA GLU A 175 -6.78 2.66 -8.54
C GLU A 175 -8.07 2.39 -9.32
N LEU A 176 -8.60 3.42 -10.00
CA LEU A 176 -9.81 3.37 -10.82
C LEU A 176 -9.49 3.72 -12.29
N GLY A 177 -10.51 3.76 -13.13
CA GLY A 177 -10.35 4.14 -14.54
C GLY A 177 -9.36 3.25 -15.33
N PRO A 178 -8.70 3.80 -16.37
CA PRO A 178 -7.84 3.02 -17.26
C PRO A 178 -6.54 2.55 -16.58
N PHE A 179 -6.01 3.30 -15.62
CA PHE A 179 -4.84 2.92 -14.83
C PHE A 179 -5.13 1.72 -13.93
N GLY A 180 -6.23 1.77 -13.17
CA GLY A 180 -6.69 0.65 -12.35
C GLY A 180 -7.05 -0.57 -13.21
N ALA A 181 -7.66 -0.37 -14.38
CA ALA A 181 -7.94 -1.46 -15.32
C ALA A 181 -6.65 -2.12 -15.87
N TYR A 182 -5.64 -1.31 -16.20
CA TYR A 182 -4.32 -1.81 -16.62
C TYR A 182 -3.65 -2.60 -15.49
N LEU A 183 -3.58 -2.03 -14.29
CA LEU A 183 -2.98 -2.68 -13.13
C LEU A 183 -3.71 -3.97 -12.75
N LYS A 184 -5.05 -4.01 -12.84
CA LYS A 184 -5.84 -5.24 -12.65
C LYS A 184 -5.46 -6.35 -13.64
N ARG A 185 -5.19 -6.02 -14.91
CA ARG A 185 -4.70 -6.99 -15.91
C ARG A 185 -3.30 -7.49 -15.58
N LYS A 186 -2.50 -6.66 -14.91
CA LYS A 186 -1.12 -6.91 -14.51
C LYS A 186 -0.97 -7.29 -13.03
N ALA A 187 -2.06 -7.58 -12.34
CA ALA A 187 -2.07 -7.75 -10.88
C ALA A 187 -1.13 -8.87 -10.40
N HIS A 188 -0.87 -9.87 -11.25
CA HIS A 188 0.05 -10.97 -10.96
C HIS A 188 1.54 -10.58 -11.01
N GLU A 189 1.88 -9.46 -11.64
CA GLU A 189 3.25 -8.90 -11.71
C GLU A 189 3.51 -7.87 -10.60
N VAL A 190 2.47 -7.44 -9.87
CA VAL A 190 2.57 -6.34 -8.91
C VAL A 190 3.35 -6.75 -7.66
N LYS A 191 4.37 -5.95 -7.37
CA LYS A 191 5.21 -5.98 -6.17
C LYS A 191 5.00 -4.65 -5.42
N PRO A 192 4.33 -4.64 -4.26
CA PRO A 192 3.95 -3.40 -3.60
C PRO A 192 5.19 -2.61 -3.13
N PRO A 193 5.42 -1.39 -3.65
CA PRO A 193 6.52 -0.54 -3.24
C PRO A 193 6.15 0.24 -1.98
N LYS A 194 7.15 0.68 -1.21
CA LYS A 194 6.97 1.73 -0.22
C LYS A 194 6.81 3.06 -0.95
N LYS A 195 5.88 3.88 -0.46
CA LYS A 195 5.58 5.20 -1.03
C LYS A 195 5.82 6.31 -0.03
N LEU A 196 6.35 7.42 -0.52
CA LEU A 196 6.55 8.66 0.21
C LEU A 196 5.91 9.82 -0.59
N TYR A 197 4.94 10.52 -0.02
CA TYR A 197 4.31 11.68 -0.66
C TYR A 197 4.95 12.97 -0.15
N LEU A 198 5.54 13.72 -1.06
CA LEU A 198 6.20 15.00 -0.85
C LEU A 198 5.23 16.11 -1.25
N LEU A 199 4.52 16.66 -0.28
CA LEU A 199 3.53 17.73 -0.47
C LEU A 199 4.25 19.05 -0.74
N ALA A 200 4.25 19.51 -1.98
CA ALA A 200 4.89 20.75 -2.44
C ALA A 200 4.08 21.98 -2.01
N ASP A 201 3.90 22.13 -0.70
CA ASP A 201 2.88 22.96 -0.09
C ASP A 201 3.30 23.40 1.33
N ILE A 202 2.52 24.29 1.96
CA ILE A 202 2.68 24.65 3.37
C ILE A 202 1.35 24.54 4.14
N PRO A 203 1.39 24.14 5.43
CA PRO A 203 0.20 24.05 6.27
C PRO A 203 -0.62 25.35 6.38
N GLU A 204 0.05 26.50 6.30
CA GLU A 204 -0.60 27.82 6.39
C GLU A 204 -1.50 28.11 5.18
N PHE A 205 -1.15 27.58 4.01
CA PHE A 205 -1.93 27.76 2.78
C PHE A 205 -2.95 26.64 2.63
N HIS A 206 -2.53 25.39 2.85
CA HIS A 206 -3.39 24.20 2.86
C HIS A 206 -3.24 23.44 4.18
N PRO A 207 -4.19 23.55 5.12
CA PRO A 207 -4.06 22.96 6.46
C PRO A 207 -4.18 21.43 6.43
N PRO A 208 -3.40 20.70 7.25
CA PRO A 208 -3.50 19.25 7.31
C PRO A 208 -4.88 18.78 7.82
N PRO A 209 -5.29 17.54 7.49
CA PRO A 209 -6.47 16.92 8.08
C PRO A 209 -6.31 16.72 9.59
N GLU A 210 -7.43 16.51 10.30
CA GLU A 210 -7.40 16.23 11.75
C GLU A 210 -6.56 14.98 12.09
N GLN A 211 -6.56 14.00 11.19
CA GLN A 211 -5.72 12.81 11.27
C GLN A 211 -4.88 12.68 10.00
N ALA A 212 -3.58 12.92 10.11
CA ALA A 212 -2.65 12.81 8.99
C ALA A 212 -2.44 11.35 8.59
N ALA A 213 -2.62 11.03 7.31
CA ALA A 213 -2.28 9.73 6.77
C ALA A 213 -0.75 9.51 6.81
N PRO A 214 -0.28 8.29 7.15
CA PRO A 214 1.15 8.00 7.17
C PRO A 214 1.76 8.13 5.77
N GLY A 215 2.99 8.65 5.69
CA GLY A 215 3.75 8.79 4.44
C GLY A 215 3.52 10.09 3.67
N TYR A 216 2.67 11.00 4.16
CA TYR A 216 2.45 12.33 3.58
C TYR A 216 3.20 13.41 4.35
N HIS A 217 4.05 14.17 3.65
CA HIS A 217 4.96 15.12 4.28
C HIS A 217 5.01 16.44 3.51
N TYR A 218 4.75 17.55 4.19
CA TYR A 218 5.02 18.88 3.65
C TYR A 218 6.52 19.05 3.42
N VAL A 219 6.89 19.47 2.21
CA VAL A 219 8.26 19.78 1.81
C VAL A 219 8.44 21.25 1.44
N GLY A 220 7.38 22.05 1.57
CA GLY A 220 7.34 23.43 1.15
C GLY A 220 7.21 23.55 -0.36
N PRO A 221 7.01 24.78 -0.87
CA PRO A 221 6.94 25.00 -2.29
C PRO A 221 8.31 24.75 -2.92
N LEU A 222 8.37 23.84 -3.90
CA LEU A 222 9.60 23.47 -4.60
C LEU A 222 9.93 24.47 -5.71
N LEU A 223 10.14 25.72 -5.31
CA LEU A 223 10.44 26.82 -6.23
C LEU A 223 11.93 26.84 -6.59
N ASP A 224 12.24 27.17 -7.84
CA ASP A 224 13.60 27.54 -8.23
C ASP A 224 14.05 28.82 -7.49
N ASN A 225 15.35 29.04 -7.42
CA ASN A 225 15.97 30.28 -6.97
C ASN A 225 17.11 30.66 -7.93
N PRO A 226 16.80 31.22 -9.10
CA PRO A 226 17.79 31.51 -10.12
C PRO A 226 18.75 32.61 -9.65
N LYS A 227 20.06 32.36 -9.79
CA LYS A 227 21.11 33.32 -9.40
C LYS A 227 20.88 34.68 -10.06
N GLU A 228 20.75 35.72 -9.23
CA GLU A 228 20.50 37.09 -9.65
C GLU A 228 21.60 37.57 -10.62
N LYS A 229 21.19 38.02 -11.82
CA LYS A 229 22.10 38.64 -12.79
C LYS A 229 22.19 40.15 -12.54
N GLY A 230 22.95 40.60 -11.54
CA GLY A 230 23.31 42.01 -11.35
C GLY A 230 22.19 43.02 -11.70
N THR A 231 22.52 44.08 -12.45
CA THR A 231 21.51 45.03 -12.99
C THR A 231 20.76 44.42 -14.17
N ILE A 232 19.43 44.33 -14.07
CA ILE A 232 18.57 43.89 -15.17
C ILE A 232 18.09 45.14 -15.89
N SER A 233 18.67 45.44 -17.05
CA SER A 233 18.38 46.68 -17.80
C SER A 233 16.89 46.94 -18.04
N LEU A 234 16.08 45.89 -18.17
CA LEU A 234 14.63 45.99 -18.38
C LEU A 234 13.86 46.51 -17.15
N LEU A 235 14.36 46.28 -15.93
CA LEU A 235 13.74 46.68 -14.67
C LEU A 235 14.20 48.06 -14.20
N ASP A 236 15.42 48.47 -14.57
CA ASP A 236 16.13 49.59 -13.95
C ASP A 236 16.36 50.80 -14.87
N GLN A 237 16.11 50.71 -16.19
CA GLN A 237 16.41 51.78 -17.16
C GLN A 237 15.15 52.42 -17.75
N ASP A 238 15.12 53.76 -17.77
CA ASP A 238 14.11 54.60 -18.43
C ASP A 238 12.66 54.45 -17.91
N TRP A 239 12.47 54.17 -16.61
CA TRP A 239 11.17 54.16 -15.93
C TRP A 239 11.08 55.30 -14.90
N ASP A 240 9.88 55.84 -14.65
CA ASP A 240 9.64 56.68 -13.46
C ASP A 240 9.53 55.77 -12.23
N LEU A 241 10.61 55.64 -11.46
CA LEU A 241 10.68 54.75 -10.30
C LEU A 241 9.73 55.12 -9.16
N SER A 242 9.05 56.27 -9.21
CA SER A 242 8.03 56.64 -8.21
C SER A 242 6.74 55.84 -8.34
N TRP A 243 6.50 55.18 -9.49
CA TRP A 243 5.28 54.40 -9.74
C TRP A 243 5.43 52.93 -9.32
N PRO A 244 4.36 52.28 -8.80
CA PRO A 244 4.39 50.87 -8.42
C PRO A 244 4.58 49.96 -9.65
N LEU A 245 5.51 49.02 -9.54
CA LEU A 245 5.70 47.96 -10.54
C LEU A 245 4.61 46.90 -10.37
N VAL A 246 3.92 46.57 -11.45
CA VAL A 246 2.93 45.49 -11.56
C VAL A 246 3.48 44.45 -12.52
N TYR A 247 3.49 43.19 -12.08
CA TYR A 247 3.97 42.08 -12.89
C TYR A 247 2.78 41.31 -13.46
N VAL A 248 2.69 41.24 -14.78
CA VAL A 248 1.74 40.39 -15.50
C VAL A 248 2.47 39.17 -16.06
N THR A 249 2.00 37.98 -15.73
CA THR A 249 2.51 36.75 -16.34
C THR A 249 1.40 36.02 -17.07
N CYS A 250 1.69 35.60 -18.31
CA CYS A 250 0.77 34.78 -19.07
C CYS A 250 0.86 33.30 -18.69
N GLY A 251 1.92 32.86 -18.02
CA GLY A 251 2.18 31.44 -17.78
C GLY A 251 2.48 30.64 -19.06
N SER A 252 2.93 29.39 -18.92
CA SER A 252 3.37 28.55 -20.05
C SER A 252 2.26 27.75 -20.73
N SER A 253 1.03 27.75 -20.20
CA SER A 253 -0.10 26.92 -20.67
C SER A 253 -1.45 27.62 -20.47
N GLY A 254 -2.48 27.22 -21.23
CA GLY A 254 -3.85 27.77 -21.15
C GLY A 254 -4.32 28.46 -22.45
N GLN A 255 -5.39 29.25 -22.40
CA GLN A 255 -5.90 30.00 -23.56
C GLN A 255 -5.05 31.23 -23.90
N PRO A 256 -4.89 31.61 -25.19
CA PRO A 256 -4.18 32.84 -25.56
C PRO A 256 -4.65 34.05 -24.74
N PRO A 257 -3.75 34.93 -24.29
CA PRO A 257 -4.07 36.01 -23.35
C PRO A 257 -4.75 37.19 -24.07
N ASP A 258 -6.04 37.01 -24.37
CA ASP A 258 -6.91 37.93 -25.10
C ASP A 258 -7.12 39.30 -24.43
N TYR A 259 -6.84 39.41 -23.13
CA TYR A 259 -6.97 40.63 -22.33
C TYR A 259 -5.75 41.58 -22.40
N LEU A 260 -4.61 41.14 -22.94
CA LEU A 260 -3.36 41.91 -22.83
C LEU A 260 -3.37 43.23 -23.57
N GLU A 261 -3.89 43.25 -24.80
CA GLU A 261 -3.84 44.46 -25.63
C GLU A 261 -4.67 45.58 -25.01
N GLU A 262 -5.89 45.27 -24.56
CA GLU A 262 -6.76 46.21 -23.85
C GLU A 262 -6.16 46.63 -22.50
N LEU A 263 -5.53 45.71 -21.76
CA LEU A 263 -4.89 46.03 -20.47
C LEU A 263 -3.69 46.96 -20.65
N ILE A 264 -2.86 46.73 -21.66
CA ILE A 264 -1.71 47.58 -21.99
C ILE A 264 -2.18 49.00 -22.34
N GLU A 265 -3.25 49.13 -23.14
CA GLU A 265 -3.83 50.42 -23.49
C GLU A 265 -4.42 51.14 -22.25
N ALA A 266 -5.11 50.41 -21.38
CA ALA A 266 -5.68 50.96 -20.16
C ALA A 266 -4.60 51.47 -19.19
N VAL A 267 -3.50 50.72 -19.02
CA VAL A 267 -2.40 51.07 -18.11
C VAL A 267 -1.47 52.15 -18.69
N ALA A 268 -1.48 52.37 -20.01
CA ALA A 268 -0.62 53.36 -20.68
C ALA A 268 -0.76 54.79 -20.13
N HIS A 269 -1.91 55.12 -19.56
CA HIS A 269 -2.23 56.45 -19.05
C HIS A 269 -2.24 56.54 -17.52
N GLU A 270 -1.83 55.47 -16.84
CA GLU A 270 -1.87 55.38 -15.39
C GLU A 270 -0.47 55.49 -14.78
N PRO A 271 -0.34 55.97 -13.53
CA PRO A 271 0.93 56.05 -12.81
C PRO A 271 1.34 54.65 -12.30
N ILE A 272 1.39 53.68 -13.21
CA ILE A 272 1.70 52.27 -12.98
C ILE A 272 2.78 51.86 -13.98
N ARG A 273 3.68 51.02 -13.49
CA ARG A 273 4.83 50.47 -14.19
C ARG A 273 4.50 49.01 -14.52
N LEU A 274 4.21 48.65 -15.76
CA LEU A 274 3.72 47.32 -16.14
C LEU A 274 4.82 46.48 -16.82
N LEU A 275 5.18 45.34 -16.23
CA LEU A 275 6.03 44.35 -16.88
C LEU A 275 5.23 43.12 -17.23
N VAL A 276 5.27 42.71 -18.50
CA VAL A 276 4.58 41.53 -19.02
C VAL A 276 5.59 40.47 -19.44
N THR A 277 5.45 39.25 -18.93
CA THR A 277 6.13 38.05 -19.49
C THR A 277 5.12 37.19 -20.26
N THR A 278 5.34 37.01 -21.56
CA THR A 278 4.37 36.35 -22.46
C THR A 278 4.52 34.84 -22.53
N ALA A 279 5.69 34.30 -22.16
CA ALA A 279 6.07 32.91 -22.38
C ALA A 279 5.89 32.46 -23.85
N GLY A 280 6.02 33.39 -24.81
CA GLY A 280 5.82 33.13 -26.24
C GLY A 280 4.36 32.96 -26.67
N ARG A 281 3.39 33.22 -25.79
CA ARG A 281 1.95 33.04 -26.05
C ARG A 281 1.25 34.30 -26.59
N TRP A 282 2.01 35.39 -26.68
CA TRP A 282 1.58 36.66 -27.24
C TRP A 282 2.78 37.31 -27.92
N ASP A 283 2.61 37.73 -29.17
CA ASP A 283 3.63 38.30 -30.05
C ASP A 283 3.54 39.83 -30.18
N GLY A 284 2.57 40.42 -29.48
CA GLY A 284 2.42 41.86 -29.44
C GLY A 284 3.57 42.57 -28.74
N THR A 285 3.67 43.88 -28.97
CA THR A 285 4.70 44.74 -28.39
C THR A 285 4.04 45.95 -27.73
N SER A 286 4.76 46.64 -26.86
CA SER A 286 4.30 47.91 -26.31
C SER A 286 5.07 49.08 -26.89
N ARG A 287 4.35 50.15 -27.23
CA ARG A 287 4.88 51.46 -27.60
C ARG A 287 4.96 52.44 -26.42
N TYR A 288 4.42 52.06 -25.26
CA TYR A 288 4.27 52.94 -24.10
C TYR A 288 5.49 52.87 -23.18
N SER A 289 5.95 54.04 -22.70
CA SER A 289 7.18 54.16 -21.92
C SER A 289 7.10 53.50 -20.54
N ASN A 290 5.91 53.33 -19.97
CA ASN A 290 5.66 52.70 -18.68
C ASN A 290 5.32 51.19 -18.76
N VAL A 291 5.32 50.62 -19.96
CA VAL A 291 5.04 49.21 -20.19
C VAL A 291 6.26 48.54 -20.84
N ARG A 292 6.62 47.35 -20.37
CA ARG A 292 7.61 46.49 -21.03
C ARG A 292 7.04 45.09 -21.20
N VAL A 293 7.35 44.49 -22.34
CA VAL A 293 6.92 43.14 -22.71
C VAL A 293 8.19 42.36 -23.06
N THR A 294 8.31 41.16 -22.51
CA THR A 294 9.39 40.23 -22.82
C THR A 294 8.85 38.82 -22.87
N ASP A 295 9.51 37.94 -23.62
CA ASP A 295 9.09 36.54 -23.70
C ASP A 295 9.28 35.84 -22.36
N PHE A 296 10.43 36.06 -21.72
CA PHE A 296 10.76 35.40 -20.46
C PHE A 296 11.63 36.30 -19.58
N LEU A 297 11.31 36.30 -18.29
CA LEU A 297 12.16 36.78 -17.21
C LEU A 297 11.82 35.94 -15.97
N PRO A 298 12.80 35.55 -15.14
CA PRO A 298 12.50 34.86 -13.90
C PRO A 298 11.54 35.65 -13.02
N GLY A 299 10.36 35.09 -12.76
CA GLY A 299 9.29 35.80 -12.06
C GLY A 299 9.70 36.35 -10.69
N GLU A 300 10.54 35.60 -9.96
CA GLU A 300 11.05 36.05 -8.66
C GLU A 300 11.87 37.35 -8.74
N TRP A 301 12.66 37.55 -9.80
CA TRP A 301 13.43 38.79 -9.96
C TRP A 301 12.51 40.00 -10.11
N VAL A 302 11.36 39.81 -10.77
CA VAL A 302 10.34 40.86 -10.92
C VAL A 302 9.59 41.07 -9.61
N LEU A 303 9.17 39.97 -8.98
CA LEU A 303 8.35 39.99 -7.77
C LEU A 303 9.06 40.61 -6.56
N GLN A 304 10.39 40.55 -6.50
CA GLN A 304 11.17 41.28 -5.48
C GLN A 304 10.96 42.80 -5.52
N GLN A 305 10.59 43.35 -6.68
CA GLN A 305 10.34 44.79 -6.87
C GLN A 305 8.84 45.12 -7.11
N ALA A 306 8.03 44.12 -7.45
CA ALA A 306 6.63 44.31 -7.78
C ALA A 306 5.75 44.55 -6.55
N ARG A 307 4.61 45.22 -6.79
CA ARG A 307 3.56 45.49 -5.80
C ARG A 307 2.32 44.63 -6.00
N ALA A 308 2.15 44.04 -7.17
CA ALA A 308 1.10 43.07 -7.46
C ALA A 308 1.55 42.09 -8.54
N LEU A 309 1.14 40.84 -8.42
CA LEU A 309 1.14 39.85 -9.49
C LEU A 309 -0.25 39.81 -10.13
N VAL A 310 -0.31 39.84 -11.46
CA VAL A 310 -1.56 39.76 -12.23
C VAL A 310 -1.46 38.62 -13.24
N GLY A 311 -2.50 37.79 -13.36
CA GLY A 311 -2.59 36.83 -14.46
C GLY A 311 -3.44 35.61 -14.18
N ILE A 312 -3.42 34.70 -15.15
CA ILE A 312 -3.99 33.36 -15.03
C ILE A 312 -2.88 32.48 -14.49
N VAL A 313 -2.85 32.30 -13.16
CA VAL A 313 -1.68 31.81 -12.43
C VAL A 313 -1.94 30.47 -11.76
N GLY A 314 -0.98 29.56 -11.92
CA GLY A 314 -0.91 28.33 -11.14
C GLY A 314 -0.24 28.51 -9.78
N ILE A 315 -0.23 27.44 -9.00
CA ILE A 315 0.26 27.44 -7.61
C ILE A 315 1.73 27.89 -7.45
N ASP A 316 2.61 27.57 -8.41
CA ASP A 316 4.02 27.97 -8.33
C ASP A 316 4.19 29.50 -8.43
N ALA A 317 3.44 30.16 -9.32
CA ALA A 317 3.46 31.62 -9.45
C ALA A 317 2.83 32.30 -8.21
N ILE A 318 1.78 31.71 -7.64
CA ILE A 318 1.21 32.13 -6.36
C ILE A 318 2.29 32.04 -5.28
N TYR A 319 2.98 30.91 -5.14
CA TYR A 319 4.03 30.75 -4.13
C TYR A 319 5.23 31.66 -4.35
N GLN A 320 5.61 31.96 -5.59
CA GLN A 320 6.64 32.96 -5.90
C GLN A 320 6.22 34.36 -5.40
N ALA A 321 4.97 34.75 -5.64
CA ALA A 321 4.45 36.04 -5.15
C ALA A 321 4.40 36.07 -3.62
N LEU A 322 3.88 35.01 -2.99
CA LEU A 322 3.81 34.90 -1.54
C LEU A 322 5.21 34.91 -0.89
N ARG A 323 6.21 34.27 -1.50
CA ARG A 323 7.61 34.31 -1.05
C ARG A 323 8.16 35.74 -1.05
N CYS A 324 7.74 36.56 -2.01
CA CYS A 324 8.11 37.98 -2.09
C CYS A 324 7.19 38.91 -1.29
N GLY A 325 6.14 38.38 -0.64
CA GLY A 325 5.14 39.18 0.07
C GLY A 325 4.26 40.03 -0.85
N VAL A 326 4.08 39.59 -2.10
CA VAL A 326 3.34 40.32 -3.15
C VAL A 326 1.91 39.76 -3.28
N PRO A 327 0.88 40.61 -3.26
CA PRO A 327 -0.50 40.20 -3.47
C PRO A 327 -0.79 39.79 -4.92
N ILE A 328 -1.78 38.91 -5.09
CA ILE A 328 -2.16 38.32 -6.38
C ILE A 328 -3.52 38.85 -6.86
N ILE A 329 -3.63 39.21 -8.13
CA ILE A 329 -4.90 39.41 -8.84
C ILE A 329 -4.98 38.36 -9.93
N GLY A 330 -5.92 37.43 -9.83
CA GLY A 330 -5.96 36.32 -10.77
C GLY A 330 -7.36 35.90 -11.15
N ALA A 331 -7.45 35.24 -12.30
CA ALA A 331 -8.65 34.53 -12.72
C ALA A 331 -8.30 33.09 -13.14
N PRO A 332 -9.20 32.12 -12.91
CA PRO A 332 -8.95 30.74 -13.24
C PRO A 332 -9.47 30.34 -14.63
N GLU A 333 -8.76 29.43 -15.29
CA GLU A 333 -9.23 28.73 -16.51
C GLU A 333 -9.56 27.26 -16.25
N ASP A 334 -9.09 26.69 -15.14
CA ASP A 334 -9.31 25.30 -14.75
C ASP A 334 -9.66 25.19 -13.25
N LEU A 335 -10.03 23.97 -12.82
CA LEU A 335 -10.43 23.69 -11.44
C LEU A 335 -9.30 23.86 -10.42
N ASP A 336 -8.05 23.60 -10.80
CA ASP A 336 -6.90 23.70 -9.90
C ASP A 336 -6.59 25.17 -9.60
N GLN A 337 -6.60 26.01 -10.63
CA GLN A 337 -6.46 27.47 -10.49
C GLN A 337 -7.62 28.07 -9.70
N GLU A 338 -8.86 27.63 -9.96
CA GLU A 338 -10.06 28.06 -9.25
C GLU A 338 -9.90 27.78 -7.75
N TYR A 339 -9.45 26.57 -7.41
CA TYR A 339 -9.19 26.16 -6.04
C TYR A 339 -8.13 27.03 -5.34
N HIS A 340 -6.98 27.23 -5.98
CA HIS A 340 -5.88 28.01 -5.41
C HIS A 340 -6.23 29.50 -5.28
N LEU A 341 -6.92 30.10 -6.24
CA LEU A 341 -7.33 31.50 -6.17
C LEU A 341 -8.43 31.73 -5.13
N ASN A 342 -9.30 30.75 -4.89
CA ASN A 342 -10.24 30.80 -3.76
C ASN A 342 -9.50 30.85 -2.42
N ARG A 343 -8.38 30.13 -2.27
CA ARG A 343 -7.52 30.22 -1.07
C ARG A 343 -6.85 31.58 -0.95
N VAL A 344 -6.34 32.14 -2.06
CA VAL A 344 -5.76 33.49 -2.10
C VAL A 344 -6.76 34.52 -1.58
N GLU A 345 -8.01 34.50 -2.05
CA GLU A 345 -9.05 35.43 -1.62
C GLU A 345 -9.45 35.21 -0.14
N GLN A 346 -9.71 33.96 0.26
CA GLN A 346 -10.11 33.62 1.64
C GLN A 346 -9.08 34.02 2.68
N LEU A 347 -7.79 33.96 2.33
CA LEU A 347 -6.68 34.32 3.20
C LEU A 347 -6.33 35.82 3.13
N GLY A 348 -7.01 36.60 2.29
CA GLY A 348 -6.74 38.03 2.09
C GLY A 348 -5.37 38.28 1.45
N LEU A 349 -4.92 37.37 0.58
CA LEU A 349 -3.63 37.44 -0.13
C LEU A 349 -3.75 38.09 -1.51
N GLY A 350 -4.97 38.44 -1.92
CA GLY A 350 -5.23 38.93 -3.26
C GLY A 350 -6.71 39.03 -3.59
N ILE A 351 -6.99 39.28 -4.86
CA ILE A 351 -8.33 39.36 -5.43
C ILE A 351 -8.48 38.28 -6.50
N LYS A 352 -9.52 37.46 -6.38
CA LYS A 352 -9.93 36.55 -7.44
C LYS A 352 -11.00 37.22 -8.29
N LEU A 353 -10.81 37.21 -9.60
CA LEU A 353 -11.81 37.62 -10.58
C LEU A 353 -12.38 36.37 -11.27
N ASP A 354 -13.65 36.42 -11.66
CA ASP A 354 -14.20 35.43 -12.60
C ASP A 354 -13.50 35.56 -13.96
N ARG A 355 -13.26 34.44 -14.66
CA ARG A 355 -12.60 34.48 -15.98
C ARG A 355 -13.28 35.41 -16.99
N LYS A 356 -14.61 35.48 -16.96
CA LYS A 356 -15.41 36.38 -17.82
C LYS A 356 -15.25 37.86 -17.46
N ALA A 357 -14.90 38.15 -16.22
CA ALA A 357 -14.61 39.49 -15.72
C ALA A 357 -13.11 39.82 -15.81
N PHE A 358 -12.26 38.90 -16.28
CA PHE A 358 -10.82 39.14 -16.43
C PHE A 358 -10.52 39.96 -17.69
N ARG A 359 -10.90 41.23 -17.65
CA ARG A 359 -10.77 42.25 -18.70
C ARG A 359 -10.15 43.53 -18.13
N ALA A 360 -9.67 44.41 -19.00
CA ALA A 360 -8.81 45.52 -18.63
C ALA A 360 -9.36 46.43 -17.51
N ASP A 361 -10.64 46.79 -17.58
CA ASP A 361 -11.32 47.66 -16.60
C ASP A 361 -11.39 47.03 -15.20
N GLU A 362 -11.82 45.77 -15.11
CA GLU A 362 -11.93 45.04 -13.85
C GLU A 362 -10.55 44.73 -13.25
N ILE A 363 -9.56 44.38 -14.09
CA ILE A 363 -8.16 44.19 -13.66
C ILE A 363 -7.62 45.50 -13.09
N LEU A 364 -7.87 46.64 -13.75
CA LEU A 364 -7.42 47.94 -13.29
C LEU A 364 -8.11 48.36 -11.98
N MET A 365 -9.41 48.08 -11.82
CA MET A 365 -10.14 48.27 -10.56
C MET A 365 -9.57 47.42 -9.42
N ALA A 366 -9.26 46.14 -9.70
CA ALA A 366 -8.62 45.26 -8.73
C ALA A 366 -7.21 45.77 -8.35
N LEU A 367 -6.44 46.28 -9.32
CA LEU A 367 -5.14 46.91 -9.08
C LEU A 367 -5.28 48.14 -8.18
N TYR A 368 -6.24 49.03 -8.43
CA TYR A 368 -6.47 50.18 -7.55
C TYR A 368 -6.81 49.78 -6.13
N ARG A 369 -7.60 48.72 -5.96
CA ARG A 369 -7.93 48.20 -4.63
C ARG A 369 -6.69 47.63 -3.93
N VAL A 370 -5.92 46.78 -4.61
CA VAL A 370 -4.71 46.18 -4.04
C VAL A 370 -3.66 47.23 -3.69
N LEU A 371 -3.44 48.21 -4.57
CA LEU A 371 -2.48 49.29 -4.35
C LEU A 371 -2.97 50.33 -3.33
N GLY A 372 -4.28 50.58 -3.26
CA GLY A 372 -4.89 51.50 -2.29
C GLY A 372 -4.93 50.92 -0.87
N ASP A 373 -5.20 49.62 -0.74
CA ASP A 373 -5.22 48.87 0.52
C ASP A 373 -3.88 48.12 0.78
N ASP A 374 -2.76 48.63 0.25
CA ASP A 374 -1.42 47.98 0.29
C ASP A 374 -1.05 47.51 1.70
N SER A 375 -1.38 48.31 2.73
CA SER A 375 -1.05 47.98 4.11
C SER A 375 -1.69 46.66 4.59
N GLN A 376 -2.93 46.37 4.17
CA GLN A 376 -3.66 45.15 4.54
C GLN A 376 -3.14 43.95 3.76
N PHE A 377 -3.12 44.04 2.43
CA PHE A 377 -2.67 42.95 1.56
C PHE A 377 -1.20 42.58 1.81
N ALA A 378 -0.32 43.58 1.93
CA ALA A 378 1.08 43.35 2.22
C ALA A 378 1.29 42.76 3.63
N SER A 379 0.42 43.07 4.61
CA SER A 379 0.51 42.44 5.93
C SER A 379 0.20 40.95 5.88
N SER A 380 -0.88 40.56 5.19
CA SER A 380 -1.22 39.14 4.97
C SER A 380 -0.12 38.42 4.20
N CYS A 381 0.36 39.00 3.10
CA CYS A 381 1.39 38.38 2.26
C CYS A 381 2.74 38.27 3.00
N ARG A 382 3.13 39.23 3.84
CA ARG A 382 4.35 39.13 4.67
C ARG A 382 4.31 37.95 5.66
N ALA A 383 3.14 37.58 6.18
CA ALA A 383 3.01 36.41 7.03
C ALA A 383 3.35 35.12 6.26
N PHE A 384 2.91 35.03 5.01
CA PHE A 384 3.22 33.91 4.11
C PHE A 384 4.66 33.94 3.59
N ALA A 385 5.24 35.12 3.34
CA ALA A 385 6.67 35.26 3.05
C ALA A 385 7.52 34.68 4.19
N LYS A 386 7.14 34.99 5.45
CA LYS A 386 7.80 34.42 6.63
C LYS A 386 7.59 32.91 6.73
N ALA A 387 6.39 32.40 6.48
CA ALA A 387 6.11 30.96 6.53
C ALA A 387 6.91 30.20 5.46
N THR A 388 6.89 30.68 4.22
CA THR A 388 7.63 30.09 3.08
C THR A 388 9.15 30.16 3.26
N SER A 389 9.69 31.19 3.92
CA SER A 389 11.14 31.34 4.15
C SER A 389 11.78 30.21 4.98
N GLN A 390 10.98 29.43 5.71
CA GLN A 390 11.45 28.28 6.49
C GLN A 390 11.72 27.05 5.63
N TRP A 391 11.32 27.07 4.36
CA TRP A 391 11.42 25.96 3.44
C TRP A 391 12.56 26.19 2.45
N HIS A 392 13.55 25.30 2.45
CA HIS A 392 14.81 25.50 1.73
C HIS A 392 14.91 24.64 0.47
N GLY A 393 14.17 24.99 -0.60
CA GLY A 393 14.45 24.56 -1.98
C GLY A 393 14.85 23.08 -2.17
N GLY A 394 14.06 22.15 -1.62
CA GLY A 394 14.27 20.70 -1.73
C GLY A 394 14.97 20.01 -0.55
N GLN A 395 15.60 20.74 0.36
CA GLN A 395 16.39 20.14 1.46
C GLN A 395 15.52 19.33 2.44
N VAL A 396 14.30 19.79 2.74
CA VAL A 396 13.37 19.03 3.60
C VAL A 396 13.01 17.69 2.98
N ALA A 397 12.81 17.66 1.66
CA ALA A 397 12.56 16.42 0.94
C ALA A 397 13.79 15.49 0.94
N ALA A 398 15.00 16.03 0.79
CA ALA A 398 16.23 15.25 0.92
C ALA A 398 16.41 14.65 2.34
N ASP A 399 16.07 15.40 3.40
CA ASP A 399 16.08 14.91 4.78
C ASP A 399 15.08 13.77 5.01
N LEU A 400 13.91 13.85 4.36
CA LEU A 400 12.90 12.78 4.40
C LEU A 400 13.39 11.54 3.65
N ILE A 401 14.05 11.70 2.50
CA ILE A 401 14.62 10.60 1.71
C ILE A 401 15.77 9.91 2.46
N ASP A 402 16.64 10.67 3.14
CA ASP A 402 17.63 10.10 4.06
C ASP A 402 16.93 9.26 5.16
N GLY A 403 15.89 9.82 5.79
CA GLY A 403 15.10 9.12 6.79
C GLY A 403 14.44 7.85 6.25
N PHE A 404 13.98 7.90 5.00
CA PHE A 404 13.38 6.78 4.27
C PHE A 404 14.40 5.65 4.02
N PHE A 405 15.62 5.96 3.61
CA PHE A 405 16.65 4.92 3.44
C PHE A 405 17.17 4.37 4.77
N LEU A 406 17.35 5.20 5.81
CA LEU A 406 17.67 4.72 7.15
C LEU A 406 16.60 3.79 7.72
N ALA A 407 15.35 4.11 7.44
CA ALA A 407 14.20 3.30 7.74
C ALA A 407 14.28 1.90 7.09
N GLN A 408 14.75 1.81 5.85
CA GLN A 408 14.91 0.54 5.14
C GLN A 408 16.05 -0.33 5.67
N GLU A 409 17.15 0.28 6.13
CA GLU A 409 18.31 -0.47 6.67
C GLU A 409 18.07 -1.03 8.07
N LYS A 410 17.03 -0.58 8.78
CA LYS A 410 16.64 -1.14 10.07
C LYS A 410 15.92 -2.48 9.82
N PRO A 411 16.49 -3.64 10.21
CA PRO A 411 15.75 -4.88 10.16
C PRO A 411 14.56 -4.71 11.10
N HIS A 412 13.37 -4.80 10.53
CA HIS A 412 12.07 -4.65 11.19
C HIS A 412 11.63 -3.20 11.45
N GLN A 413 11.12 -2.56 10.40
CA GLN A 413 10.11 -1.52 10.57
C GLN A 413 8.74 -2.14 10.70
N LEU A 414 8.02 -1.71 11.74
CA LEU A 414 6.63 -2.04 11.95
C LEU A 414 5.79 -1.45 10.81
N ASP A 415 5.22 -2.31 9.99
CA ASP A 415 4.27 -1.92 8.96
C ASP A 415 2.97 -1.53 9.66
N SER A 416 2.51 -0.28 9.46
CA SER A 416 1.35 0.26 10.18
C SER A 416 0.07 -0.56 9.95
N ARG A 417 -0.03 -1.30 8.85
CA ARG A 417 -1.16 -2.21 8.55
C ARG A 417 -1.19 -3.45 9.44
N TYR A 418 -0.05 -3.82 10.01
CA TYR A 418 0.11 -4.98 10.90
C TYR A 418 0.44 -4.56 12.34
N ALA A 419 0.40 -3.26 12.62
CA ALA A 419 0.62 -2.71 13.95
C ALA A 419 -0.48 -3.17 14.91
N MET A 420 -0.11 -3.87 15.99
CA MET A 420 -1.02 -4.18 17.09
C MET A 420 -0.47 -3.62 18.38
N GLU A 421 -1.31 -2.88 19.11
CA GLU A 421 -0.99 -2.45 20.48
C GLU A 421 -0.74 -3.67 21.37
N LYS A 422 0.15 -3.55 22.37
CA LYS A 422 0.59 -4.67 23.21
C LYS A 422 -0.59 -5.49 23.73
N ARG A 423 -1.63 -4.85 24.26
CA ARG A 423 -2.81 -5.56 24.80
C ARG A 423 -3.46 -6.45 23.74
N GLU A 424 -3.67 -5.90 22.55
CA GLU A 424 -4.29 -6.61 21.43
C GLU A 424 -3.41 -7.73 20.89
N PHE A 425 -2.08 -7.52 20.86
CA PHE A 425 -1.13 -8.55 20.45
C PHE A 425 -1.04 -9.71 21.46
N VAL A 426 -1.16 -9.43 22.76
CA VAL A 426 -1.26 -10.48 23.78
C VAL A 426 -2.53 -11.30 23.57
N ARG A 427 -3.69 -10.67 23.38
CA ARG A 427 -4.96 -11.38 23.09
C ARG A 427 -4.83 -12.25 21.82
N TYR A 428 -4.19 -11.73 20.78
CA TYR A 428 -3.91 -12.45 19.55
C TYR A 428 -3.08 -13.72 19.77
N LEU A 429 -1.98 -13.63 20.53
CA LEU A 429 -1.11 -14.78 20.80
C LEU A 429 -1.77 -15.80 21.73
N VAL A 430 -2.49 -15.35 22.77
CA VAL A 430 -3.21 -16.24 23.69
C VAL A 430 -4.29 -17.03 22.93
N ALA A 431 -5.06 -16.39 22.05
CA ALA A 431 -6.07 -17.08 21.26
C ALA A 431 -5.46 -18.17 20.35
N SER A 432 -4.26 -17.94 19.81
CA SER A 432 -3.67 -18.82 18.80
C SER A 432 -2.65 -19.84 19.33
N THR A 433 -2.41 -19.89 20.65
CA THR A 433 -1.37 -20.75 21.27
C THR A 433 -1.89 -21.42 22.54
N PRO A 434 -1.25 -22.51 23.03
CA PRO A 434 -1.64 -23.13 24.29
C PRO A 434 -1.11 -22.39 25.53
N LEU A 435 -0.59 -21.17 25.37
CA LEU A 435 0.09 -20.41 26.42
C LEU A 435 -0.87 -19.49 27.16
N SER A 436 -0.67 -19.31 28.46
CA SER A 436 -1.46 -18.36 29.25
C SER A 436 -1.07 -16.91 28.93
N THR A 437 -1.92 -15.97 29.35
CA THR A 437 -1.63 -14.54 29.28
C THR A 437 -0.30 -14.20 29.96
N GLU A 438 -0.06 -14.74 31.16
CA GLU A 438 1.17 -14.52 31.92
C GLU A 438 2.41 -15.05 31.20
N ASP A 439 2.30 -16.22 30.58
CA ASP A 439 3.40 -16.79 29.78
C ASP A 439 3.74 -15.91 28.58
N ILE A 440 2.72 -15.49 27.82
CA ILE A 440 2.89 -14.61 26.66
C ILE A 440 3.51 -13.27 27.08
N GLU A 441 3.03 -12.65 28.15
CA GLU A 441 3.58 -11.38 28.63
C GLU A 441 5.05 -11.52 29.04
N ALA A 442 5.43 -12.61 29.71
CA ALA A 442 6.81 -12.89 30.05
C ALA A 442 7.69 -13.09 28.81
N ILE A 443 7.21 -13.88 27.83
CA ILE A 443 7.90 -14.13 26.56
C ILE A 443 8.12 -12.82 25.78
N LEU A 444 7.09 -11.96 25.70
CA LEU A 444 7.19 -10.66 25.02
C LEU A 444 8.17 -9.73 25.73
N HIS A 445 8.14 -9.69 27.07
CA HIS A 445 9.08 -8.89 27.86
C HIS A 445 10.53 -9.32 27.61
N GLU A 446 10.81 -10.62 27.64
CA GLU A 446 12.14 -11.17 27.31
C GLU A 446 12.54 -10.90 25.85
N GLY A 447 11.62 -11.11 24.91
CA GLY A 447 11.84 -10.94 23.48
C GLY A 447 12.16 -9.50 23.09
N THR A 448 11.51 -8.52 23.73
CA THR A 448 11.73 -7.08 23.50
C THR A 448 13.20 -6.70 23.69
N GLY A 449 13.88 -7.31 24.67
CA GLY A 449 15.31 -7.09 24.92
C GLY A 449 16.25 -7.83 23.96
N ARG A 450 15.73 -8.72 23.11
CA ARG A 450 16.48 -9.62 22.22
C ARG A 450 16.26 -9.35 20.73
N GLY A 451 15.57 -8.25 20.38
CA GLY A 451 15.32 -7.87 18.99
C GLY A 451 13.98 -8.33 18.42
N LEU A 452 13.01 -8.72 19.27
CA LEU A 452 11.62 -8.89 18.86
C LEU A 452 11.11 -7.59 18.18
N PRO A 453 10.56 -7.63 16.95
CA PRO A 453 10.05 -6.44 16.27
C PRO A 453 9.00 -5.69 17.11
N HIS A 454 9.26 -4.43 17.48
CA HIS A 454 8.33 -3.60 18.27
C HIS A 454 8.64 -2.10 18.13
N HIS A 455 7.61 -1.26 18.25
CA HIS A 455 7.74 0.21 18.27
C HIS A 455 7.12 0.81 19.55
N LYS A 456 7.65 1.94 20.02
CA LYS A 456 7.05 2.72 21.10
C LYS A 456 6.46 4.02 20.54
N VAL A 457 5.17 4.22 20.74
CA VAL A 457 4.41 5.40 20.26
C VAL A 457 3.69 6.01 21.46
N HIS A 458 4.03 7.26 21.80
CA HIS A 458 3.49 7.98 22.96
C HIS A 458 3.51 7.19 24.29
N GLY A 459 4.53 6.33 24.49
CA GLY A 459 4.68 5.50 25.68
C GLY A 459 3.96 4.14 25.61
N ALA A 460 3.06 3.94 24.64
CA ALA A 460 2.46 2.64 24.33
C ALA A 460 3.38 1.80 23.44
N LEU A 461 3.31 0.48 23.60
CA LEU A 461 4.13 -0.49 22.86
C LEU A 461 3.29 -1.16 21.78
N TYR A 462 3.82 -1.22 20.56
CA TYR A 462 3.19 -1.85 19.41
C TYR A 462 4.10 -2.94 18.85
N TYR A 463 3.51 -4.02 18.37
CA TYR A 463 4.17 -5.13 17.70
C TYR A 463 3.70 -5.24 16.25
N ASP A 464 4.57 -5.69 15.35
CA ASP A 464 4.16 -6.03 14.00
C ASP A 464 3.60 -7.45 14.04
N ARG A 465 2.29 -7.62 13.88
CA ARG A 465 1.60 -8.90 14.07
C ARG A 465 2.29 -10.06 13.35
N ILE A 466 2.78 -9.83 12.14
CA ILE A 466 3.36 -10.88 11.29
C ILE A 466 4.83 -11.10 11.65
N ASP A 467 5.63 -10.03 11.68
CA ASP A 467 7.07 -10.16 11.89
C ASP A 467 7.41 -10.54 13.34
N SER A 468 6.68 -10.00 14.32
CA SER A 468 6.83 -10.37 15.72
C SER A 468 6.41 -11.83 15.97
N TRP A 469 5.34 -12.31 15.34
CA TRP A 469 4.94 -13.73 15.44
C TRP A 469 6.01 -14.65 14.84
N ASN A 470 6.50 -14.35 13.64
CA ASN A 470 7.57 -15.12 13.00
C ASN A 470 8.84 -15.13 13.85
N TRP A 471 9.22 -13.97 14.41
CA TRP A 471 10.38 -13.87 15.30
C TRP A 471 10.22 -14.76 16.53
N LEU A 472 9.04 -14.76 17.17
CA LEU A 472 8.76 -15.62 18.33
C LEU A 472 8.84 -17.10 17.98
N TYR A 473 8.30 -17.49 16.83
CA TYR A 473 8.36 -18.87 16.35
C TYR A 473 9.80 -19.33 16.04
N ASP A 474 10.66 -18.39 15.62
CA ASP A 474 12.05 -18.65 15.22
C ASP A 474 13.07 -18.54 16.35
N HIS A 475 12.81 -17.72 17.37
CA HIS A 475 13.79 -17.37 18.40
C HIS A 475 13.31 -17.61 19.83
N GLY A 476 12.02 -17.91 20.01
CA GLY A 476 11.36 -18.10 21.29
C GLY A 476 11.17 -19.59 21.61
N PRO A 477 12.10 -20.25 22.32
CA PRO A 477 11.98 -21.67 22.65
C PRO A 477 10.74 -21.97 23.49
N ARG A 478 10.41 -21.12 24.48
CA ARG A 478 9.15 -21.27 25.25
C ARG A 478 7.91 -21.18 24.37
N PHE A 479 7.95 -20.34 23.34
CA PHE A 479 6.83 -20.13 22.42
C PHE A 479 6.64 -21.34 21.50
N PHE A 480 7.70 -21.74 20.79
CA PHE A 480 7.66 -22.85 19.83
C PHE A 480 7.47 -24.21 20.52
N GLU A 481 8.18 -24.49 21.62
CA GLU A 481 8.08 -25.80 22.27
C GLU A 481 6.70 -26.06 22.88
N ALA A 482 6.03 -25.03 23.41
CA ALA A 482 4.68 -25.16 23.95
C ALA A 482 3.67 -25.54 22.83
N ASP A 483 3.70 -24.80 21.72
CA ASP A 483 2.90 -25.11 20.53
C ASP A 483 3.18 -26.53 20.02
N TYR A 484 4.45 -26.87 19.79
CA TYR A 484 4.82 -28.17 19.24
C TYR A 484 4.38 -29.33 20.13
N ARG A 485 4.58 -29.23 21.46
CA ARG A 485 4.21 -30.30 22.41
C ARG A 485 2.70 -30.51 22.47
N ALA A 486 1.91 -29.43 22.49
CA ALA A 486 0.46 -29.52 22.49
C ALA A 486 -0.06 -30.18 21.20
N LEU A 487 0.52 -29.80 20.05
CA LEU A 487 0.19 -30.43 18.77
C LEU A 487 0.70 -31.87 18.67
N GLU A 488 1.82 -32.23 19.31
CA GLU A 488 2.32 -33.60 19.38
C GLU A 488 1.41 -34.49 20.23
N GLN A 489 0.89 -33.98 21.34
CA GLN A 489 -0.12 -34.67 22.15
C GLN A 489 -1.36 -34.99 21.31
N LYS A 490 -1.87 -34.01 20.53
CA LYS A 490 -2.94 -34.26 19.56
C LYS A 490 -2.54 -35.33 18.55
N ARG A 491 -1.38 -35.21 17.89
CA ARG A 491 -0.94 -36.19 16.88
C ARG A 491 -0.91 -37.62 17.44
N ASN A 492 -0.45 -37.81 18.67
CA ASN A 492 -0.40 -39.12 19.32
C ASN A 492 -1.80 -39.76 19.52
N ARG A 493 -2.85 -38.94 19.65
CA ARG A 493 -4.26 -39.38 19.75
C ARG A 493 -4.83 -39.87 18.43
N PHE A 494 -4.31 -39.42 17.29
CA PHE A 494 -4.82 -39.77 15.95
C PHE A 494 -3.91 -40.70 15.16
N PHE A 495 -2.61 -40.69 15.43
CA PHE A 495 -1.62 -41.42 14.64
C PHE A 495 -0.96 -42.55 15.41
N ILE A 496 -0.53 -43.55 14.64
CA ILE A 496 0.48 -44.52 15.04
C ILE A 496 1.67 -44.31 14.10
N ARG A 497 2.85 -44.19 14.71
CA ARG A 497 4.12 -44.17 14.01
C ARG A 497 4.83 -45.49 14.26
N ASP A 498 5.18 -46.18 13.19
CA ASP A 498 5.99 -47.41 13.24
C ASP A 498 7.07 -47.40 12.14
N GLU A 499 7.80 -48.50 11.98
CA GLU A 499 8.89 -48.63 11.00
C GLU A 499 8.40 -48.46 9.54
N LYS A 500 7.10 -48.64 9.28
CA LYS A 500 6.50 -48.53 7.94
C LYS A 500 6.02 -47.11 7.62
N GLY A 501 6.03 -46.20 8.59
CA GLY A 501 5.65 -44.79 8.40
C GLY A 501 4.57 -44.32 9.39
N ILE A 502 3.74 -43.38 8.92
CA ILE A 502 2.60 -42.83 9.67
C ILE A 502 1.31 -43.50 9.17
N ARG A 503 0.45 -43.91 10.10
CA ARG A 503 -0.91 -44.39 9.80
C ARG A 503 -1.93 -43.83 10.79
N GLY A 504 -3.14 -43.55 10.33
CA GLY A 504 -4.26 -43.22 11.21
C GLY A 504 -4.61 -44.36 12.17
N ARG A 505 -5.04 -44.02 13.39
CA ARG A 505 -5.60 -44.97 14.37
C ARG A 505 -6.99 -45.46 13.96
N LYS A 506 -7.79 -44.55 13.41
CA LYS A 506 -9.10 -44.84 12.81
C LYS A 506 -9.10 -44.34 11.37
N LYS A 507 -9.79 -45.05 10.48
CA LYS A 507 -9.98 -44.64 9.07
C LYS A 507 -11.02 -43.54 8.92
N TRP A 508 -11.85 -43.33 9.94
CA TRP A 508 -12.86 -42.28 9.99
C TRP A 508 -13.11 -41.91 11.46
N GLN A 509 -13.65 -40.72 11.68
CA GLN A 509 -14.03 -40.23 12.99
C GLN A 509 -15.28 -39.36 12.87
N ARG A 510 -16.26 -39.59 13.73
CA ARG A 510 -17.45 -38.74 13.88
C ARG A 510 -17.16 -37.64 14.91
N TYR A 511 -17.57 -36.42 14.60
CA TYR A 511 -17.38 -35.25 15.43
C TYR A 511 -18.69 -34.52 15.69
N ARG A 512 -18.81 -33.92 16.88
CA ARG A 512 -19.65 -32.76 17.12
C ARG A 512 -18.79 -31.51 17.02
N VAL A 513 -19.25 -30.56 16.21
CA VAL A 513 -18.57 -29.32 15.88
C VAL A 513 -19.39 -28.16 16.40
N THR A 514 -18.83 -27.37 17.30
CA THR A 514 -19.40 -26.12 17.80
C THR A 514 -18.53 -24.97 17.30
N TYR A 515 -19.11 -24.07 16.53
CA TYR A 515 -18.43 -22.84 16.08
C TYR A 515 -19.12 -21.63 16.69
N GLN A 516 -18.34 -20.71 17.24
CA GLN A 516 -18.80 -19.44 17.80
C GLN A 516 -18.01 -18.29 17.20
N LEU A 517 -18.72 -17.22 16.85
CA LEU A 517 -18.21 -15.94 16.40
C LEU A 517 -18.67 -14.87 17.39
N ARG A 518 -17.72 -14.16 17.98
CA ARG A 518 -17.97 -13.04 18.88
C ARG A 518 -17.41 -11.76 18.25
N ILE A 519 -18.25 -10.77 18.01
CA ILE A 519 -17.87 -9.50 17.38
C ILE A 519 -17.97 -8.41 18.43
N ASP A 520 -16.95 -7.54 18.53
CA ASP A 520 -17.02 -6.32 19.33
C ASP A 520 -17.54 -5.15 18.48
N PRO A 521 -18.80 -4.71 18.70
CA PRO A 521 -19.38 -3.65 17.91
C PRO A 521 -19.00 -2.25 18.44
N ALA A 522 -18.07 -2.10 19.38
CA ALA A 522 -17.66 -0.81 19.93
C ALA A 522 -17.14 0.21 18.89
N PRO A 523 -16.40 -0.20 17.82
CA PRO A 523 -15.95 0.75 16.79
C PRO A 523 -17.05 1.24 15.83
N LEU A 524 -18.24 0.63 15.86
CA LEU A 524 -19.34 0.96 14.94
C LEU A 524 -20.14 2.16 15.43
N GLN A 525 -20.67 2.95 14.50
CA GLN A 525 -21.55 4.07 14.82
C GLN A 525 -22.96 3.57 15.20
N PRO A 526 -23.68 4.24 16.14
CA PRO A 526 -25.09 3.97 16.38
C PRO A 526 -25.93 3.97 15.10
N GLY A 527 -26.75 2.94 14.91
CA GLY A 527 -27.61 2.77 13.73
C GLY A 527 -26.89 2.16 12.52
N GLN A 528 -25.58 1.91 12.59
CA GLN A 528 -24.85 1.32 11.48
C GLN A 528 -25.21 -0.16 11.28
N HIS A 529 -25.55 -0.53 10.03
CA HIS A 529 -25.91 -1.89 9.66
C HIS A 529 -24.67 -2.75 9.37
N THR A 530 -24.72 -4.02 9.75
CA THR A 530 -23.65 -5.01 9.54
C THR A 530 -24.23 -6.33 9.06
N GLN A 531 -23.67 -6.87 7.98
CA GLN A 531 -23.94 -8.23 7.48
C GLN A 531 -22.88 -9.17 8.02
N ILE A 532 -23.30 -10.32 8.56
CA ILE A 532 -22.43 -11.29 9.23
C ILE A 532 -22.50 -12.63 8.48
N PHE A 533 -21.34 -13.27 8.28
CA PHE A 533 -21.21 -14.53 7.56
C PHE A 533 -20.46 -15.55 8.42
N LEU A 534 -21.09 -16.71 8.68
CA LEU A 534 -20.45 -17.80 9.43
C LEU A 534 -20.17 -18.96 8.49
N PRO A 535 -18.94 -19.46 8.40
CA PRO A 535 -18.62 -20.65 7.61
C PRO A 535 -19.35 -21.87 8.17
N TYR A 536 -19.78 -22.78 7.31
CA TYR A 536 -20.42 -24.04 7.65
C TYR A 536 -19.75 -25.20 6.89
N PRO A 537 -19.52 -26.38 7.52
CA PRO A 537 -18.89 -27.51 6.86
C PRO A 537 -19.68 -28.02 5.64
N ILE A 538 -18.99 -28.53 4.62
CA ILE A 538 -19.62 -29.06 3.40
C ILE A 538 -19.22 -30.51 3.13
N GLU A 539 -20.10 -31.27 2.49
CA GLU A 539 -19.77 -32.64 2.08
C GLU A 539 -18.76 -32.65 0.93
N GLY A 540 -17.95 -33.70 0.86
CA GLY A 540 -16.97 -33.87 -0.21
C GLY A 540 -16.00 -35.02 0.07
N GLY A 541 -14.93 -35.10 -0.73
CA GLY A 541 -13.87 -36.08 -0.50
C GLY A 541 -13.34 -35.99 0.93
N GLY A 542 -13.49 -37.08 1.70
CA GLY A 542 -13.06 -37.17 3.10
C GLY A 542 -14.02 -36.61 4.15
N GLN A 543 -15.22 -36.12 3.79
CA GLN A 543 -16.19 -35.60 4.77
C GLN A 543 -17.65 -35.83 4.33
N ARG A 544 -18.47 -36.41 5.21
CA ARG A 544 -19.88 -36.78 4.94
C ARG A 544 -20.76 -36.76 6.20
N ASP A 545 -22.04 -37.05 6.03
CA ASP A 545 -23.02 -37.22 7.11
C ASP A 545 -23.16 -35.94 7.96
N ILE A 546 -23.13 -34.78 7.30
CA ILE A 546 -23.20 -33.49 7.99
C ILE A 546 -24.64 -33.22 8.43
N GLN A 547 -24.85 -33.11 9.74
CA GLN A 547 -26.14 -32.86 10.35
C GLN A 547 -26.12 -31.56 11.15
N TYR A 548 -26.91 -30.59 10.73
CA TYR A 548 -27.18 -29.39 11.54
C TYR A 548 -27.96 -29.79 12.82
N ILE A 549 -27.56 -29.22 13.97
CA ILE A 549 -28.18 -29.49 15.26
C ILE A 549 -28.92 -28.25 15.79
N THR A 550 -28.23 -27.12 15.90
CA THR A 550 -28.82 -25.88 16.41
C THR A 550 -27.93 -24.68 16.09
N CYS A 551 -28.48 -23.48 16.21
CA CYS A 551 -27.73 -22.23 16.19
C CYS A 551 -28.25 -21.22 17.21
N LYS A 552 -27.41 -20.23 17.52
CA LYS A 552 -27.77 -19.07 18.33
C LYS A 552 -27.33 -17.80 17.60
N PRO A 553 -28.20 -16.79 17.49
CA PRO A 553 -29.63 -16.83 17.86
C PRO A 553 -30.43 -17.74 16.92
N ALA A 554 -31.60 -18.23 17.36
CA ALA A 554 -32.33 -19.30 16.67
C ALA A 554 -32.87 -18.88 15.29
N ASP A 555 -33.14 -17.60 15.08
CA ASP A 555 -33.56 -17.02 13.79
C ASP A 555 -32.45 -17.06 12.73
N MET A 556 -31.17 -17.23 13.12
CA MET A 556 -30.06 -17.38 12.19
C MET A 556 -30.20 -18.64 11.32
N GLU A 557 -30.97 -19.65 11.75
CA GLU A 557 -31.21 -20.88 10.98
C GLU A 557 -31.77 -20.59 9.58
N ALA A 558 -32.58 -19.54 9.42
CA ALA A 558 -33.12 -19.13 8.13
C ALA A 558 -32.04 -18.67 7.13
N MET A 559 -30.84 -18.35 7.61
CA MET A 559 -29.69 -17.92 6.80
C MET A 559 -28.77 -19.09 6.42
N LEU A 560 -29.03 -20.31 6.91
CA LEU A 560 -28.20 -21.48 6.59
C LEU A 560 -28.38 -21.88 5.12
N VAL A 561 -27.29 -21.84 4.36
CA VAL A 561 -27.20 -22.30 2.97
C VAL A 561 -26.14 -23.41 2.89
N PRO A 562 -26.49 -24.68 3.20
CA PRO A 562 -25.51 -25.76 3.32
C PRO A 562 -24.69 -25.99 2.04
N ALA A 563 -25.32 -25.87 0.87
CA ALA A 563 -24.65 -26.02 -0.42
C ALA A 563 -23.57 -24.95 -0.68
N MET A 564 -23.72 -23.75 -0.12
CA MET A 564 -22.68 -22.71 -0.15
C MET A 564 -21.65 -22.88 0.95
N GLY A 565 -22.00 -23.59 2.03
CA GLY A 565 -21.17 -23.78 3.21
C GLY A 565 -21.15 -22.55 4.12
N PHE A 566 -22.29 -21.87 4.29
CA PHE A 566 -22.40 -20.66 5.13
C PHE A 566 -23.76 -20.53 5.80
N PHE A 567 -23.78 -19.86 6.96
CA PHE A 567 -24.87 -18.97 7.32
C PHE A 567 -24.61 -17.63 6.63
N TYR A 568 -25.48 -17.28 5.69
CA TYR A 568 -25.22 -16.22 4.74
C TYR A 568 -26.04 -14.97 5.06
N ASN A 569 -25.36 -13.83 5.25
CA ASN A 569 -25.98 -12.52 5.42
C ASN A 569 -26.92 -12.41 6.66
N TYR A 570 -26.43 -12.75 7.84
CA TYR A 570 -27.16 -12.46 9.08
C TYR A 570 -26.97 -10.99 9.47
N GLU A 571 -28.05 -10.22 9.57
CA GLU A 571 -27.97 -8.77 9.76
C GLU A 571 -28.05 -8.35 11.23
N ARG A 572 -27.23 -7.36 11.60
CA ARG A 572 -27.26 -6.67 12.90
C ARG A 572 -27.14 -5.16 12.70
N THR A 573 -27.73 -4.41 13.62
CA THR A 573 -27.63 -2.95 13.66
C THR A 573 -27.15 -2.52 15.03
N LYS A 574 -26.15 -1.64 15.08
CA LYS A 574 -25.60 -1.12 16.33
C LYS A 574 -26.62 -0.29 17.10
N GLY A 575 -26.96 -0.70 18.33
CA GLY A 575 -27.77 0.10 19.24
C GLY A 575 -27.04 1.35 19.78
N SER A 576 -27.80 2.36 20.22
CA SER A 576 -27.26 3.66 20.66
C SER A 576 -26.39 3.63 21.93
N ALA A 577 -26.54 2.60 22.78
CA ALA A 577 -25.75 2.39 23.99
C ALA A 577 -25.24 0.93 24.10
N GLU A 578 -25.23 0.21 23.00
CA GLU A 578 -24.83 -1.20 22.99
C GLU A 578 -23.31 -1.29 23.20
N SER A 579 -22.86 -2.04 24.20
CA SER A 579 -21.44 -2.29 24.46
C SER A 579 -21.13 -3.77 24.63
N GLU A 580 -22.16 -4.62 24.64
CA GLU A 580 -22.00 -6.06 24.66
C GLU A 580 -21.60 -6.57 23.28
N SER A 581 -20.72 -7.58 23.27
CA SER A 581 -20.32 -8.25 22.04
C SER A 581 -21.47 -9.05 21.45
N TRP A 582 -21.57 -9.06 20.13
CA TRP A 582 -22.53 -9.92 19.42
C TRP A 582 -21.99 -11.34 19.37
N GLU A 583 -22.74 -12.30 19.91
CA GLU A 583 -22.36 -13.71 19.92
C GLU A 583 -23.29 -14.52 19.01
N LEU A 584 -22.69 -15.19 18.03
CA LEU A 584 -23.37 -16.06 17.08
C LEU A 584 -22.70 -17.43 17.10
N SER A 585 -23.47 -18.51 17.05
CA SER A 585 -22.89 -19.86 17.06
C SER A 585 -23.78 -20.89 16.36
N TYR A 586 -23.17 -22.01 15.96
CA TYR A 586 -23.90 -23.19 15.52
C TYR A 586 -23.23 -24.48 16.03
N VAL A 587 -24.04 -25.53 16.08
CA VAL A 587 -23.60 -26.90 16.34
C VAL A 587 -24.01 -27.78 15.15
N CYS A 588 -23.08 -28.59 14.67
CA CYS A 588 -23.34 -29.65 13.70
C CYS A 588 -22.59 -30.93 14.08
N GLU A 589 -23.02 -32.06 13.54
CA GLU A 589 -22.26 -33.30 13.59
C GLU A 589 -21.81 -33.68 12.18
N LEU A 590 -20.65 -34.33 12.06
CA LEU A 590 -20.13 -34.79 10.77
C LEU A 590 -19.16 -35.96 10.93
N THR A 591 -18.93 -36.69 9.84
CA THR A 591 -17.92 -37.75 9.75
C THR A 591 -16.76 -37.27 8.87
N VAL A 592 -15.53 -37.36 9.37
CA VAL A 592 -14.30 -37.14 8.58
C VAL A 592 -13.61 -38.47 8.35
N GLU A 593 -13.16 -38.73 7.13
CA GLU A 593 -12.48 -39.95 6.71
C GLU A 593 -11.02 -39.67 6.31
N GLU A 594 -10.15 -40.65 6.53
CA GLU A 594 -8.80 -40.66 6.00
C GLU A 594 -8.87 -40.73 4.47
N PHE A 595 -8.21 -39.79 3.80
CA PHE A 595 -8.11 -39.78 2.34
C PHE A 595 -6.76 -40.39 1.93
N PRO A 596 -6.67 -41.27 0.92
CA PRO A 596 -7.78 -41.81 0.14
C PRO A 596 -8.44 -42.96 0.92
N SER A 597 -9.78 -43.00 0.93
CA SER A 597 -10.48 -44.16 1.48
C SER A 597 -10.18 -45.39 0.60
N ALA A 598 -9.81 -46.49 1.25
CA ALA A 598 -9.17 -47.63 0.58
C ALA A 598 -10.09 -48.41 -0.39
N ASN A 599 -9.53 -48.66 -1.58
CA ASN A 599 -9.79 -49.71 -2.59
C ASN A 599 -11.14 -49.77 -3.33
N GLY A 600 -11.05 -49.70 -4.67
CA GLY A 600 -12.12 -50.06 -5.60
C GLY A 600 -12.71 -48.92 -6.42
N PHE A 601 -12.32 -47.67 -6.15
CA PHE A 601 -12.82 -46.51 -6.89
C PHE A 601 -12.14 -46.41 -8.26
N GLN A 602 -12.91 -46.46 -9.36
CA GLN A 602 -12.39 -46.08 -10.67
C GLN A 602 -12.34 -44.56 -10.77
N PRO A 603 -11.18 -43.95 -11.08
CA PRO A 603 -11.07 -42.52 -11.27
C PRO A 603 -12.02 -42.04 -12.35
N VAL A 604 -12.85 -41.04 -12.06
CA VAL A 604 -13.65 -40.37 -13.08
C VAL A 604 -12.71 -39.46 -13.89
N PRO A 605 -12.61 -39.64 -15.23
CA PRO A 605 -11.83 -38.76 -16.10
C PRO A 605 -12.34 -37.32 -16.02
N LEU A 606 -11.44 -36.34 -15.94
CA LEU A 606 -11.82 -34.93 -16.07
C LEU A 606 -12.33 -34.67 -17.48
N ASN A 607 -13.50 -34.03 -17.58
CA ASN A 607 -13.98 -33.56 -18.88
C ASN A 607 -13.09 -32.39 -19.38
N PRO A 608 -13.15 -32.00 -20.67
CA PRO A 608 -12.30 -30.94 -21.21
C PRO A 608 -12.43 -29.58 -20.50
N ILE A 609 -13.63 -29.24 -20.02
CA ILE A 609 -13.90 -27.99 -19.31
C ILE A 609 -13.24 -28.02 -17.92
N GLU A 610 -13.40 -29.11 -17.18
CA GLU A 610 -12.75 -29.31 -15.88
C GLU A 610 -11.23 -29.33 -16.02
N ARG A 611 -10.71 -30.07 -17.00
CA ARG A 611 -9.28 -30.13 -17.26
C ARG A 611 -8.72 -28.74 -17.57
N LYS A 612 -9.41 -27.94 -18.40
CA LYS A 612 -9.01 -26.55 -18.68
C LYS A 612 -9.06 -25.70 -17.41
N ARG A 613 -10.12 -25.80 -16.60
CA ARG A 613 -10.26 -25.05 -15.34
C ARG A 613 -9.12 -25.34 -14.38
N TYR A 614 -8.79 -26.61 -14.17
CA TYR A 614 -7.77 -27.04 -13.21
C TYR A 614 -6.33 -26.96 -13.74
N LEU A 615 -6.15 -26.54 -14.99
CA LEU A 615 -4.87 -26.16 -15.59
C LEU A 615 -4.73 -24.66 -15.83
N SER A 616 -5.80 -23.90 -15.64
CA SER A 616 -5.79 -22.46 -15.88
C SER A 616 -4.74 -21.78 -15.01
N LEU A 617 -3.83 -21.06 -15.66
CA LEU A 617 -2.75 -20.30 -15.06
C LEU A 617 -2.37 -19.16 -16.00
N ASP A 618 -1.88 -18.06 -15.46
CA ASP A 618 -1.31 -16.99 -16.29
C ASP A 618 -0.03 -17.53 -16.98
N PRO A 619 0.03 -17.53 -18.33
CA PRO A 619 1.22 -17.99 -19.05
C PRO A 619 2.49 -17.21 -18.69
N ALA A 620 2.38 -15.93 -18.30
CA ALA A 620 3.51 -15.09 -17.92
C ALA A 620 4.26 -15.64 -16.69
N LEU A 621 3.58 -16.39 -15.82
CA LEU A 621 4.20 -16.99 -14.63
C LEU A 621 5.33 -17.96 -14.98
N ALA A 622 5.27 -18.59 -16.16
CA ALA A 622 6.34 -19.49 -16.63
C ALA A 622 7.67 -18.78 -16.85
N ASN A 623 7.62 -17.48 -17.18
CA ASN A 623 8.78 -16.64 -17.51
C ASN A 623 9.26 -15.79 -16.32
N CYS A 624 8.68 -15.98 -15.12
CA CYS A 624 9.16 -15.31 -13.93
C CYS A 624 10.54 -15.88 -13.54
N PRO A 625 11.55 -15.03 -13.24
CA PRO A 625 12.91 -15.49 -12.98
C PRO A 625 13.00 -16.57 -11.89
N GLU A 626 12.25 -16.42 -10.80
CA GLU A 626 12.25 -17.38 -9.69
C GLU A 626 11.68 -18.74 -10.09
N VAL A 627 10.66 -18.74 -10.96
CA VAL A 627 10.04 -19.95 -11.50
C VAL A 627 10.99 -20.63 -12.50
N GLU A 628 11.63 -19.87 -13.38
CA GLU A 628 12.60 -20.42 -14.33
C GLU A 628 13.79 -21.06 -13.60
N VAL A 629 14.40 -20.34 -12.66
CA VAL A 629 15.53 -20.83 -11.85
C VAL A 629 15.14 -22.11 -11.11
N PHE A 630 14.04 -22.10 -10.37
CA PHE A 630 13.59 -23.28 -9.62
C PHE A 630 13.33 -24.48 -10.55
N ARG A 631 12.72 -24.26 -11.72
CA ARG A 631 12.45 -25.34 -12.68
C ARG A 631 13.72 -25.88 -13.32
N GLN A 632 14.72 -25.03 -13.57
CA GLN A 632 16.03 -25.39 -14.12
C GLN A 632 16.85 -26.22 -13.11
N GLU A 633 16.88 -25.81 -11.84
CA GLU A 633 17.57 -26.55 -10.76
C GLU A 633 17.04 -27.97 -10.59
N LEU A 634 15.74 -28.16 -10.75
CA LEU A 634 15.10 -29.49 -10.69
C LEU A 634 15.40 -30.39 -11.91
N GLY A 635 16.03 -29.85 -12.95
CA GLY A 635 16.43 -30.60 -14.15
C GLY A 635 15.25 -31.11 -15.02
N PRO A 636 15.54 -31.86 -16.10
CA PRO A 636 14.52 -32.34 -17.03
C PRO A 636 13.60 -33.39 -16.38
N ARG A 637 12.29 -33.12 -16.43
CA ARG A 637 11.22 -34.00 -15.91
C ARG A 637 10.32 -34.59 -17.00
N LYS A 638 10.53 -34.21 -18.26
CA LYS A 638 9.74 -34.67 -19.41
C LYS A 638 9.85 -36.19 -19.56
N GLY A 639 8.72 -36.87 -19.79
CA GLY A 639 8.66 -38.33 -19.93
C GLY A 639 8.49 -39.12 -18.62
N ARG A 640 8.51 -38.45 -17.44
CA ARG A 640 8.12 -39.05 -16.16
C ARG A 640 6.60 -39.00 -15.97
N SER A 641 6.05 -39.89 -15.15
CA SER A 641 4.62 -39.88 -14.79
C SER A 641 4.24 -38.59 -14.05
N ASP A 642 2.97 -38.16 -14.16
CA ASP A 642 2.45 -36.97 -13.47
C ASP A 642 2.69 -37.03 -11.97
N GLU A 643 2.53 -38.20 -11.36
CA GLU A 643 2.80 -38.41 -9.94
C GLU A 643 4.27 -38.17 -9.59
N CYS A 644 5.19 -38.71 -10.39
CA CYS A 644 6.63 -38.53 -10.15
C CYS A 644 7.01 -37.05 -10.28
N ARG A 645 6.46 -36.34 -11.26
CA ARG A 645 6.69 -34.90 -11.46
C ARG A 645 6.13 -34.08 -10.30
N ALA A 646 4.88 -34.32 -9.90
CA ALA A 646 4.26 -33.66 -8.76
C ALA A 646 5.02 -33.95 -7.45
N ARG A 647 5.43 -35.19 -7.19
CA ARG A 647 6.21 -35.55 -6.00
C ARG A 647 7.56 -34.84 -5.96
N THR A 648 8.25 -34.75 -7.10
CA THR A 648 9.52 -34.00 -7.21
C THR A 648 9.34 -32.52 -6.84
N LEU A 649 8.26 -31.88 -7.32
CA LEU A 649 7.94 -30.49 -6.98
C LEU A 649 7.62 -30.32 -5.49
N TYR A 650 6.88 -31.27 -4.91
CA TYR A 650 6.52 -31.25 -3.50
C TYR A 650 7.75 -31.37 -2.61
N GLU A 651 8.57 -32.39 -2.84
CA GLU A 651 9.81 -32.63 -2.08
C GLU A 651 10.75 -31.42 -2.15
N ALA A 652 10.90 -30.82 -3.33
CA ALA A 652 11.73 -29.63 -3.50
C ALA A 652 11.26 -28.44 -2.63
N LEU A 653 9.94 -28.19 -2.58
CA LEU A 653 9.38 -27.17 -1.69
C LEU A 653 9.53 -27.56 -0.21
N MET A 654 9.26 -28.82 0.15
CA MET A 654 9.42 -29.31 1.52
C MET A 654 10.86 -29.22 2.02
N HIS A 655 11.86 -29.37 1.15
CA HIS A 655 13.27 -29.29 1.52
C HIS A 655 13.80 -27.85 1.65
N THR A 656 13.22 -26.91 0.90
CA THR A 656 13.76 -25.55 0.78
C THR A 656 12.96 -24.51 1.55
N LYS A 657 11.73 -24.85 1.97
CA LYS A 657 10.80 -23.91 2.59
C LYS A 657 10.50 -24.29 4.04
N ARG A 658 10.25 -23.27 4.85
CA ARG A 658 9.80 -23.38 6.25
C ARG A 658 8.48 -22.65 6.48
N PHE A 659 7.87 -22.88 7.64
CA PHE A 659 6.68 -22.12 8.01
C PHE A 659 7.04 -20.66 8.28
N LYS A 660 6.33 -19.74 7.64
CA LYS A 660 6.44 -18.30 7.88
C LYS A 660 5.11 -17.63 7.52
N LYS A 661 4.57 -16.81 8.42
CA LYS A 661 3.43 -15.94 8.10
C LYS A 661 3.88 -14.89 7.08
N THR A 662 3.04 -14.61 6.09
CA THR A 662 3.38 -13.65 5.00
C THR A 662 2.49 -12.41 5.06
N LYS A 663 3.03 -11.28 4.61
CA LYS A 663 2.30 -10.02 4.40
C LYS A 663 1.74 -9.93 2.97
N ASP A 664 1.27 -11.04 2.40
CA ASP A 664 0.69 -11.09 1.05
C ASP A 664 -0.79 -10.66 1.08
N PRO A 665 -1.13 -9.43 0.66
CA PRO A 665 -2.52 -8.98 0.67
C PRO A 665 -3.36 -9.61 -0.45
N SER A 666 -2.71 -10.11 -1.52
CA SER A 666 -3.40 -10.66 -2.69
C SER A 666 -3.74 -12.13 -2.52
N GLN A 667 -2.86 -12.85 -1.82
CA GLN A 667 -2.76 -14.31 -1.82
C GLN A 667 -2.81 -14.92 -3.23
N SER A 668 -2.55 -14.15 -4.30
CA SER A 668 -2.80 -14.61 -5.67
C SER A 668 -1.83 -15.74 -6.04
N ILE A 669 -2.24 -16.62 -6.97
CA ILE A 669 -1.38 -17.74 -7.39
C ILE A 669 -0.02 -17.23 -7.91
N GLY A 670 0.00 -16.15 -8.71
CA GLY A 670 1.22 -15.57 -9.26
C GLY A 670 2.14 -15.00 -8.18
N TYR A 671 1.63 -14.08 -7.36
CA TYR A 671 2.41 -13.47 -6.28
C TYR A 671 2.91 -14.51 -5.28
N SER A 672 2.01 -15.39 -4.78
CA SER A 672 2.39 -16.43 -3.84
C SER A 672 3.47 -17.35 -4.41
N THR A 673 3.42 -17.68 -5.70
CA THR A 673 4.47 -18.49 -6.34
C THR A 673 5.82 -17.77 -6.35
N GLN A 674 5.87 -16.52 -6.82
CA GLN A 674 7.11 -15.74 -6.86
C GLN A 674 7.69 -15.52 -5.46
N ALA A 675 6.85 -15.12 -4.50
CA ALA A 675 7.26 -14.87 -3.12
C ALA A 675 7.82 -16.14 -2.46
N ILE A 676 7.16 -17.28 -2.63
CA ILE A 676 7.64 -18.55 -2.06
C ILE A 676 8.92 -19.02 -2.72
N LEU A 677 9.08 -18.84 -4.03
CA LEU A 677 10.31 -19.26 -4.71
C LEU A 677 11.49 -18.33 -4.40
N GLY A 678 11.25 -17.03 -4.20
CA GLY A 678 12.27 -16.02 -3.86
C GLY A 678 12.62 -15.92 -2.36
N ASP A 679 11.77 -16.40 -1.45
CA ASP A 679 12.02 -16.46 0.00
C ASP A 679 12.17 -17.91 0.48
N THR A 680 12.57 -18.09 1.73
CA THR A 680 12.74 -19.36 2.42
C THR A 680 11.48 -19.83 3.14
N GLY A 681 10.41 -19.03 3.22
CA GLY A 681 9.27 -19.32 4.10
C GLY A 681 7.88 -19.07 3.50
N GLY A 682 6.90 -19.83 3.97
CA GLY A 682 5.49 -19.69 3.57
C GLY A 682 4.53 -20.37 4.54
N HIS A 683 3.23 -20.12 4.39
CA HIS A 683 2.19 -20.82 5.14
C HIS A 683 1.32 -21.66 4.19
N CYS A 684 0.30 -22.32 4.74
CA CYS A 684 -0.51 -23.30 4.01
C CYS A 684 -1.08 -22.78 2.68
N ILE A 685 -1.47 -21.51 2.60
CA ILE A 685 -2.02 -20.89 1.39
C ILE A 685 -0.93 -20.66 0.34
N THR A 686 0.14 -19.94 0.71
CA THR A 686 1.17 -19.52 -0.22
C THR A 686 1.95 -20.72 -0.79
N LEU A 687 2.28 -21.70 0.06
CA LEU A 687 2.94 -22.94 -0.36
C LEU A 687 2.05 -23.80 -1.27
N SER A 688 0.77 -23.95 -0.92
CA SER A 688 -0.19 -24.67 -1.77
C SER A 688 -0.34 -23.99 -3.13
N ARG A 689 -0.44 -22.66 -3.17
CA ARG A 689 -0.58 -21.92 -4.44
C ARG A 689 0.67 -22.00 -5.30
N ALA A 690 1.87 -21.94 -4.70
CA ALA A 690 3.13 -22.17 -5.40
C ALA A 690 3.21 -23.58 -6.01
N PHE A 691 2.92 -24.61 -5.23
CA PHE A 691 2.91 -25.99 -5.71
C PHE A 691 1.87 -26.21 -6.82
N MET A 692 0.67 -25.67 -6.66
CA MET A 692 -0.39 -25.73 -7.65
C MET A 692 0.04 -25.07 -8.97
N ALA A 693 0.67 -23.89 -8.92
CA ALA A 693 1.18 -23.21 -10.11
C ALA A 693 2.23 -24.07 -10.84
N LEU A 694 3.20 -24.60 -10.10
CA LEU A 694 4.27 -25.44 -10.65
C LEU A 694 3.72 -26.71 -11.30
N CYS A 695 2.74 -27.36 -10.67
CA CYS A 695 2.06 -28.52 -11.25
C CYS A 695 1.29 -28.16 -12.54
N ARG A 696 0.56 -27.05 -12.55
CA ARG A 696 -0.19 -26.59 -13.72
C ARG A 696 0.73 -26.23 -14.89
N LEU A 697 1.89 -25.63 -14.63
CA LEU A 697 2.94 -25.41 -15.63
C LEU A 697 3.47 -26.73 -16.23
N ASP A 698 3.48 -27.81 -15.45
CA ASP A 698 3.83 -29.16 -15.91
C ASP A 698 2.63 -29.90 -16.55
N GLY A 699 1.49 -29.23 -16.71
CA GLY A 699 0.29 -29.81 -17.34
C GLY A 699 -0.49 -30.76 -16.44
N ILE A 700 -0.26 -30.71 -15.12
CA ILE A 700 -0.89 -31.55 -14.11
C ILE A 700 -2.08 -30.78 -13.49
N PRO A 701 -3.33 -31.26 -13.61
CA PRO A 701 -4.48 -30.57 -13.05
C PRO A 701 -4.47 -30.61 -11.52
N VAL A 702 -4.68 -29.45 -10.88
CA VAL A 702 -4.68 -29.32 -9.42
C VAL A 702 -5.83 -28.41 -8.98
N ARG A 703 -6.47 -28.75 -7.87
CA ARG A 703 -7.50 -27.92 -7.22
C ARG A 703 -7.16 -27.62 -5.77
N GLU A 704 -7.58 -26.45 -5.33
CA GLU A 704 -7.42 -25.96 -3.97
C GLU A 704 -8.63 -26.37 -3.12
N ILE A 705 -8.38 -26.74 -1.86
CA ILE A 705 -9.40 -27.08 -0.87
C ILE A 705 -9.19 -26.19 0.37
N ALA A 706 -10.28 -25.82 1.03
CA ALA A 706 -10.28 -25.03 2.25
C ALA A 706 -10.95 -25.78 3.40
N GLY A 707 -10.53 -25.45 4.63
CA GLY A 707 -11.08 -26.03 5.84
C GLY A 707 -10.50 -25.42 7.10
N ALA A 708 -10.73 -26.11 8.21
CA ALA A 708 -10.10 -25.85 9.49
C ALA A 708 -9.33 -27.09 9.95
N LEU A 709 -8.25 -26.88 10.70
CA LEU A 709 -7.61 -27.92 11.48
C LEU A 709 -8.30 -27.98 12.84
N ILE A 710 -8.50 -29.19 13.38
CA ILE A 710 -8.89 -29.30 14.81
C ILE A 710 -7.74 -28.72 15.65
N GLY A 711 -8.07 -28.01 16.73
CA GLY A 711 -7.12 -27.20 17.49
C GLY A 711 -6.26 -27.98 18.50
N TYR A 712 -6.08 -27.40 19.69
CA TYR A 712 -5.32 -28.00 20.79
C TYR A 712 -6.22 -28.96 21.61
N PRO A 713 -5.65 -29.98 22.28
CA PRO A 713 -6.41 -30.80 23.23
C PRO A 713 -7.05 -29.95 24.33
N ASN A 714 -8.35 -30.11 24.53
CA ASN A 714 -9.16 -29.48 25.59
C ASN A 714 -9.86 -30.54 26.47
N GLY A 715 -9.25 -31.72 26.55
CA GLY A 715 -9.80 -32.94 27.15
C GLY A 715 -9.26 -34.16 26.42
N ASP A 716 -9.67 -35.36 26.83
CA ASP A 716 -9.21 -36.62 26.21
C ASP A 716 -9.72 -36.79 24.77
N ASP A 717 -10.94 -36.33 24.52
CA ASP A 717 -11.69 -36.48 23.26
C ASP A 717 -12.32 -35.16 22.80
N SER A 718 -11.78 -34.03 23.28
CA SER A 718 -12.22 -32.68 22.92
C SER A 718 -11.02 -31.83 22.48
N PHE A 719 -11.22 -31.00 21.45
CA PHE A 719 -10.21 -30.12 20.88
C PHE A 719 -10.80 -28.74 20.64
N ALA A 720 -10.01 -27.69 20.86
CA ALA A 720 -10.45 -26.31 20.66
C ALA A 720 -9.43 -25.50 19.86
N LEU A 721 -9.89 -24.71 18.91
CA LEU A 721 -9.10 -23.71 18.21
C LEU A 721 -9.73 -22.34 18.39
N ASP A 722 -8.97 -21.41 18.93
CA ASP A 722 -9.34 -20.01 19.08
C ASP A 722 -8.53 -19.14 18.12
N THR A 723 -9.13 -18.03 17.69
CA THR A 723 -8.46 -17.02 16.88
C THR A 723 -9.02 -15.64 17.20
N TYR A 724 -8.18 -14.62 17.03
CA TYR A 724 -8.55 -13.23 17.21
C TYR A 724 -8.19 -12.43 15.98
N ARG A 725 -9.16 -11.74 15.38
CA ARG A 725 -9.04 -11.00 14.10
C ARG A 725 -8.48 -11.85 12.94
N GLU A 726 -8.68 -13.17 13.01
CA GLU A 726 -8.33 -14.13 11.97
C GLU A 726 -9.45 -15.16 11.84
N PRO A 727 -9.78 -15.62 10.62
CA PRO A 727 -10.77 -16.68 10.44
C PRO A 727 -10.18 -18.06 10.77
N ILE A 728 -10.98 -18.91 11.43
CA ILE A 728 -10.60 -20.32 11.68
C ILE A 728 -10.59 -21.14 10.38
N PHE A 729 -11.59 -20.95 9.53
CA PHE A 729 -11.75 -21.69 8.27
C PHE A 729 -10.92 -21.04 7.15
N GLY A 730 -9.60 -21.03 7.30
CA GLY A 730 -8.65 -20.53 6.29
C GLY A 730 -7.58 -21.54 5.88
N HIS A 731 -7.50 -22.70 6.56
CA HIS A 731 -6.48 -23.71 6.28
C HIS A 731 -6.66 -24.26 4.86
N THR A 732 -5.54 -24.45 4.16
CA THR A 732 -5.53 -24.76 2.73
C THR A 732 -4.64 -25.95 2.44
N TRP A 733 -5.19 -26.88 1.67
CA TRP A 733 -4.44 -27.99 1.07
C TRP A 733 -4.90 -28.16 -0.38
N LEU A 734 -4.33 -29.15 -1.07
CA LEU A 734 -4.59 -29.37 -2.48
C LEU A 734 -5.04 -30.78 -2.76
N GLU A 735 -5.62 -30.95 -3.95
CA GLU A 735 -5.78 -32.24 -4.57
C GLU A 735 -5.22 -32.18 -6.00
N VAL A 736 -4.31 -33.11 -6.31
CA VAL A 736 -3.69 -33.30 -7.61
C VAL A 736 -4.42 -34.40 -8.36
N TYR A 737 -4.81 -34.15 -9.61
CA TYR A 737 -5.44 -35.18 -10.41
C TYR A 737 -4.40 -36.04 -11.11
N LEU A 738 -4.41 -37.34 -10.81
CA LEU A 738 -3.56 -38.36 -11.43
C LEU A 738 -4.46 -39.34 -12.20
N ALA A 739 -4.21 -39.58 -13.48
CA ALA A 739 -5.11 -40.36 -14.34
C ALA A 739 -5.46 -41.76 -13.77
N GLU A 740 -4.50 -42.41 -13.11
CA GLU A 740 -4.67 -43.75 -12.53
C GLU A 740 -5.26 -43.76 -11.12
N LYS A 741 -5.26 -42.62 -10.42
CA LYS A 741 -5.64 -42.52 -8.98
C LYS A 741 -6.77 -41.54 -8.70
N GLY A 742 -7.15 -40.71 -9.66
CA GLY A 742 -8.10 -39.61 -9.47
C GLY A 742 -7.49 -38.46 -8.69
N TRP A 743 -8.28 -37.80 -7.86
CA TRP A 743 -7.83 -36.72 -6.99
C TRP A 743 -7.04 -37.29 -5.81
N VAL A 744 -5.79 -36.84 -5.66
CA VAL A 744 -4.85 -37.27 -4.63
C VAL A 744 -4.44 -36.06 -3.81
N PRO A 745 -4.57 -36.08 -2.47
CA PRO A 745 -4.37 -34.90 -1.66
C PRO A 745 -2.89 -34.63 -1.45
N VAL A 746 -2.56 -33.35 -1.35
CA VAL A 746 -1.21 -32.87 -1.03
C VAL A 746 -1.32 -31.78 0.03
N GLU A 747 -0.55 -31.94 1.09
CA GLU A 747 -0.57 -31.08 2.27
C GLU A 747 0.85 -30.69 2.70
N PHE A 748 1.02 -29.43 3.09
CA PHE A 748 2.29 -28.85 3.49
C PHE A 748 2.47 -28.78 5.01
N HIS A 749 1.49 -29.22 5.81
CA HIS A 749 1.59 -29.27 7.27
C HIS A 749 2.81 -30.06 7.80
N GLY A 750 3.42 -30.93 6.98
CA GLY A 750 4.70 -31.57 7.33
C GLY A 750 5.85 -30.60 7.61
N ILE A 751 5.81 -29.36 7.11
CA ILE A 751 6.87 -28.36 7.31
C ILE A 751 6.97 -27.86 8.76
N VAL A 752 5.86 -27.88 9.50
CA VAL A 752 5.80 -27.48 10.93
C VAL A 752 6.05 -28.66 11.88
N ILE A 753 6.11 -29.88 11.33
CA ILE A 753 6.33 -31.10 12.12
C ILE A 753 7.79 -31.58 12.03
N GLY A 754 8.41 -31.47 10.86
CA GLY A 754 9.76 -31.97 10.57
C GLY A 754 10.88 -30.95 10.79
N GLN A 755 12.09 -31.30 10.34
CA GLN A 755 13.32 -30.51 10.56
C GLN A 755 13.22 -29.06 10.09
N THR A 756 12.41 -28.75 9.08
CA THR A 756 12.20 -27.39 8.55
C THR A 756 11.51 -26.46 9.54
N ALA A 757 10.89 -27.00 10.58
CA ALA A 757 10.35 -26.22 11.68
C ALA A 757 11.45 -25.69 12.61
N LEU A 758 12.64 -26.32 12.62
CA LEU A 758 13.74 -25.97 13.52
C LEU A 758 14.51 -24.74 13.03
N THR A 759 14.98 -23.96 14.00
CA THR A 759 16.05 -22.96 13.84
C THR A 759 17.18 -23.28 14.81
N ASP A 760 18.24 -22.48 14.80
CA ASP A 760 19.30 -22.56 15.80
C ASP A 760 18.82 -22.19 17.22
N HIS A 761 17.63 -21.60 17.36
CA HIS A 761 17.20 -20.93 18.59
C HIS A 761 15.85 -21.39 19.14
N ASN A 762 14.94 -21.94 18.32
CA ASN A 762 13.55 -22.17 18.73
C ASN A 762 13.29 -23.46 19.53
N VAL A 763 14.29 -24.33 19.69
CA VAL A 763 14.17 -25.53 20.52
C VAL A 763 15.42 -25.66 21.40
N ALA A 764 15.20 -25.55 22.71
CA ALA A 764 16.21 -25.73 23.74
C ALA A 764 16.30 -27.19 24.22
N ASP A 765 15.19 -27.96 24.20
CA ASP A 765 15.17 -29.38 24.59
C ASP A 765 15.80 -30.29 23.51
N PRO A 766 16.96 -30.95 23.78
CA PRO A 766 17.61 -31.83 22.81
C PRO A 766 16.83 -33.12 22.51
N ALA A 767 15.94 -33.57 23.39
CA ALA A 767 15.06 -34.70 23.13
C ALA A 767 13.97 -34.32 22.13
N LEU A 768 13.36 -33.14 22.30
CA LEU A 768 12.37 -32.60 21.38
C LEU A 768 12.96 -32.33 20.00
N ARG A 769 14.16 -31.73 19.91
CA ARG A 769 14.85 -31.53 18.63
C ARG A 769 15.03 -32.84 17.86
N ARG A 770 15.51 -33.90 18.54
CA ARG A 770 15.67 -35.24 17.93
C ARG A 770 14.34 -35.87 17.52
N LEU A 771 13.25 -35.59 18.23
CA LEU A 771 11.90 -36.03 17.84
C LEU A 771 11.46 -35.35 16.54
N ILE A 772 11.65 -34.03 16.44
CA ILE A 772 11.31 -33.22 15.25
C ILE A 772 12.08 -33.71 14.02
N GLU A 773 13.40 -33.89 14.16
CA GLU A 773 14.24 -34.44 13.09
C GLU A 773 13.74 -35.81 12.62
N LYS A 774 13.42 -36.70 13.57
CA LYS A 774 12.86 -38.02 13.29
C LYS A 774 11.49 -37.96 12.61
N ASN A 775 10.71 -36.90 12.79
CA ASN A 775 9.39 -36.76 12.21
C ASN A 775 9.42 -36.31 10.72
N THR A 776 10.53 -35.79 10.22
CA THR A 776 10.67 -35.23 8.85
C THR A 776 10.13 -36.13 7.74
N ASN A 777 10.88 -37.16 7.35
CA ASN A 777 10.53 -38.00 6.19
C ASN A 777 9.20 -38.74 6.33
N PRO A 778 8.83 -39.32 7.50
CA PRO A 778 7.55 -40.02 7.65
C PRO A 778 6.34 -39.12 7.36
N TYR A 779 6.32 -37.89 7.88
CA TYR A 779 5.18 -36.98 7.67
C TYR A 779 5.17 -36.36 6.27
N TRP A 780 6.33 -36.06 5.68
CA TRP A 780 6.41 -35.59 4.30
C TRP A 780 5.91 -36.65 3.32
N THR A 781 6.27 -37.92 3.57
CA THR A 781 5.79 -39.04 2.76
C THR A 781 4.28 -39.23 2.90
N TYR A 782 3.76 -39.13 4.13
CA TYR A 782 2.33 -39.28 4.41
C TYR A 782 1.49 -38.21 3.72
N TYR A 783 1.84 -36.92 3.87
CA TYR A 783 1.01 -35.82 3.37
C TYR A 783 1.05 -35.60 1.84
N PHE A 784 1.88 -36.36 1.10
CA PHE A 784 1.71 -36.53 -0.33
C PHE A 784 0.95 -37.82 -0.60
N GLY A 785 -0.37 -37.71 -0.70
CA GLY A 785 -1.27 -38.81 -0.98
C GLY A 785 -2.25 -39.10 0.13
N HIS A 786 -1.98 -38.69 1.38
CA HIS A 786 -2.87 -38.91 2.51
C HIS A 786 -3.34 -37.64 3.22
N LEU A 787 -4.56 -37.68 3.76
CA LEU A 787 -5.07 -36.72 4.73
C LEU A 787 -5.64 -37.47 5.93
N ASP A 788 -5.31 -36.99 7.11
CA ASP A 788 -5.83 -37.50 8.37
C ASP A 788 -7.25 -36.96 8.68
N THR A 789 -7.86 -37.52 9.72
CA THR A 789 -9.21 -37.14 10.17
C THR A 789 -9.26 -35.84 10.99
N GLN A 790 -8.20 -35.01 10.96
CA GLN A 790 -8.08 -33.78 11.77
C GLN A 790 -8.40 -32.50 10.99
N ARG A 791 -9.02 -32.63 9.81
CA ARG A 791 -9.39 -31.51 8.93
C ARG A 791 -10.88 -31.50 8.64
N ILE A 792 -11.51 -30.37 8.92
CA ILE A 792 -12.93 -30.15 8.61
C ILE A 792 -13.00 -29.32 7.34
N ARG A 793 -13.60 -29.89 6.30
CA ARG A 793 -13.74 -29.28 4.98
C ARG A 793 -14.83 -28.22 4.99
N CYS A 794 -14.56 -27.08 4.37
CA CYS A 794 -15.53 -26.03 4.09
C CYS A 794 -15.47 -25.58 2.62
N SER A 795 -16.35 -24.66 2.25
CA SER A 795 -16.36 -24.05 0.92
C SER A 795 -15.15 -23.14 0.73
N ASN A 796 -14.51 -23.18 -0.45
CA ASN A 796 -13.43 -22.23 -0.79
C ASN A 796 -13.87 -20.76 -0.75
N SER A 797 -15.17 -20.47 -0.74
CA SER A 797 -15.70 -19.11 -0.61
C SER A 797 -15.32 -18.44 0.71
N VAL A 798 -14.89 -19.18 1.75
CA VAL A 798 -14.34 -18.62 3.01
C VAL A 798 -13.12 -17.73 2.81
N LYS A 799 -12.45 -17.85 1.66
CA LYS A 799 -11.30 -17.02 1.30
C LYS A 799 -11.70 -15.67 0.69
N ASN A 800 -12.96 -15.54 0.26
CA ASN A 800 -13.47 -14.36 -0.45
C ASN A 800 -14.62 -13.68 0.30
N ILE A 801 -15.28 -14.37 1.23
CA ILE A 801 -16.37 -13.83 2.05
C ILE A 801 -15.80 -13.47 3.43
N PRO A 802 -15.81 -12.18 3.81
CA PRO A 802 -15.37 -11.77 5.14
C PRO A 802 -16.36 -12.18 6.22
N GLN A 803 -15.94 -12.15 7.49
CA GLN A 803 -16.81 -12.44 8.63
C GLN A 803 -17.91 -11.39 8.77
N CYS A 804 -17.62 -10.14 8.39
CA CYS A 804 -18.56 -9.02 8.45
C CYS A 804 -18.37 -8.05 7.27
N LEU A 805 -19.48 -7.48 6.79
CA LEU A 805 -19.53 -6.30 5.94
C LEU A 805 -20.30 -5.21 6.66
N VAL A 806 -19.75 -4.01 6.73
CA VAL A 806 -20.34 -2.88 7.45
C VAL A 806 -20.85 -1.85 6.45
N GLU A 807 -22.04 -1.32 6.68
CA GLU A 807 -22.62 -0.27 5.85
C GLU A 807 -21.85 1.04 6.01
N ARG A 808 -21.57 1.72 4.88
CA ARG A 808 -20.95 3.04 4.88
C ARG A 808 -21.95 4.10 5.38
N PRO A 809 -21.56 5.01 6.29
CA PRO A 809 -22.47 5.98 6.92
C PRO A 809 -23.30 6.83 5.95
N ASP A 810 -22.74 7.15 4.76
CA ASP A 810 -23.38 8.04 3.78
C ASP A 810 -23.90 7.30 2.52
N ALA A 811 -23.88 5.97 2.51
CA ALA A 811 -24.27 5.21 1.32
C ALA A 811 -25.79 5.24 1.09
N GLN A 812 -26.20 5.55 -0.14
CA GLN A 812 -27.60 5.42 -0.54
C GLN A 812 -27.97 3.93 -0.69
N ALA A 813 -29.25 3.59 -0.56
CA ALA A 813 -29.73 2.21 -0.60
C ALA A 813 -29.34 1.43 -1.88
N ASN A 814 -29.13 2.14 -3.01
CA ASN A 814 -28.76 1.57 -4.31
C ASN A 814 -27.26 1.76 -4.66
N ASP A 815 -26.43 2.22 -3.73
CA ASP A 815 -24.99 2.38 -3.98
C ASP A 815 -24.32 1.00 -4.14
N PRO A 816 -23.67 0.70 -5.28
CA PRO A 816 -22.96 -0.57 -5.46
C PRO A 816 -21.79 -0.77 -4.49
N ASN A 817 -21.30 0.30 -3.85
CA ASN A 817 -20.23 0.28 -2.85
C ASN A 817 -20.75 0.53 -1.42
N ARG A 818 -22.03 0.28 -1.16
CA ARG A 818 -22.68 0.48 0.14
C ARG A 818 -22.00 -0.26 1.29
N TRP A 819 -21.43 -1.42 1.00
CA TRP A 819 -20.84 -2.32 1.99
C TRP A 819 -19.32 -2.26 1.94
N ASP A 820 -18.70 -2.18 3.12
CA ASP A 820 -17.26 -2.12 3.27
C ASP A 820 -16.74 -3.22 4.18
N PHE A 821 -15.56 -3.77 3.85
CA PHE A 821 -14.88 -4.72 4.72
C PHE A 821 -14.01 -3.97 5.72
N GLN A 822 -14.48 -3.88 6.96
CA GLN A 822 -13.76 -3.19 8.03
C GLN A 822 -12.73 -4.13 8.67
N THR A 823 -11.46 -4.02 8.27
CA THR A 823 -10.35 -4.82 8.82
C THR A 823 -10.09 -4.60 10.30
N GLU A 824 -10.54 -3.45 10.83
CA GLU A 824 -10.30 -3.05 12.22
C GLU A 824 -11.36 -3.51 13.21
N LEU A 825 -12.47 -4.10 12.75
CA LEU A 825 -13.52 -4.58 13.63
C LEU A 825 -13.01 -5.80 14.44
N PRO A 826 -12.91 -5.72 15.78
CA PRO A 826 -12.45 -6.84 16.59
C PRO A 826 -13.46 -8.00 16.54
N TYR A 827 -12.96 -9.20 16.30
CA TYR A 827 -13.75 -10.42 16.44
C TYR A 827 -12.90 -11.59 16.93
N GLU A 828 -13.55 -12.51 17.63
CA GLU A 828 -13.01 -13.77 18.13
C GLU A 828 -13.79 -14.91 17.49
N CYS A 829 -13.09 -15.94 17.01
CA CYS A 829 -13.70 -17.19 16.59
C CYS A 829 -13.24 -18.31 17.51
N HIS A 830 -14.18 -19.17 17.89
CA HIS A 830 -13.93 -20.39 18.68
C HIS A 830 -14.50 -21.59 17.93
N LEU A 831 -13.68 -22.63 17.73
CA LEU A 831 -14.08 -23.90 17.14
C LEU A 831 -13.77 -25.03 18.13
N GLN A 832 -14.81 -25.61 18.70
CA GLN A 832 -14.73 -26.78 19.57
C GLN A 832 -15.17 -28.04 18.82
N ILE A 833 -14.37 -29.09 18.96
CA ILE A 833 -14.55 -30.39 18.31
C ILE A 833 -14.58 -31.47 19.38
N GLU A 834 -15.67 -32.22 19.45
CA GLU A 834 -15.81 -33.38 20.33
C GLU A 834 -15.86 -34.65 19.49
N ILE A 835 -15.04 -35.64 19.83
CA ILE A 835 -15.12 -36.98 19.25
C ILE A 835 -16.40 -37.63 19.78
N LEU A 836 -17.26 -38.03 18.84
CA LEU A 836 -18.40 -38.90 19.14
C LEU A 836 -17.91 -40.34 18.98
N ASP A 837 -17.85 -41.07 20.10
CA ASP A 837 -17.60 -42.50 20.05
C ASP A 837 -18.88 -43.22 19.60
N GLU A 838 -18.77 -43.92 18.48
CA GLU A 838 -19.66 -45.02 18.17
C GLU A 838 -19.01 -46.27 18.81
N GLY A 839 -19.67 -46.82 19.82
CA GLY A 839 -19.16 -47.94 20.63
C GLY A 839 -18.80 -49.20 19.85
#